data_AF-A0A2N1JEV6-F1
#
_entry.id   AF-A0A2N1JEV6-F1
#
_cell.length_a   1.000
_cell.length_b   1.000
_cell.length_c   1.000
_cell.angle_alpha   90.00
_cell.angle_beta   90.00
_cell.angle_gamma   90.00
#
_symmetry.space_group_name_H-M   'P 1'
#
loop_
_entity.id
_entity.type
_entity.pdbx_description
1 polymer ?
#
loop_
_entity_poly.entity_id
_entity_poly.type
_entity_poly.pdbx_seq_one_letter_code
_entity_poly.pdbx_strand_id
1 'polypeptide(L)'
;MYAAKRRAPADTDTSRASSISVHTHAFDTHRRVSNAQTEACTSNERKKHAKPFASDTPWPERSWLYELFPFRGMWNDVRRRLPYYLSDWYDGLRPANLTIMTISVVQIFFINLIPAIAYVLDMYDRTDGSYGVNEVILASALACFVFSVFSCQPLTFVGVTGLTNLMNYTVYDIAHKHYGLDRMDYLRLQCWMAIWAAGFHFLIAAFNMCDYTRFITDMTSTTFGLYVGVIYVEKGVELLVREFSPAPLDNATGWFSVSIAILFCVTVYYATLLEASSYLPFSVRHVIGKLAFAAGCIFWTGFSQIPGHTLKEVPVSRLPITRSFFPTLNRAWVVDFWESDVRWVFVGAPLGFLLTLLFYFDHNVSSVMAQARKYPITKPAGFHWDFFLLGITTLVSGILGLPMPNGLVPQAPFNTDSLTEYNQADAADTDAIGSRYIPAPWTNASMLHTTYFPQLIITRTVQQRLSHFVIFLLTIGAMTRPILVALGTMPRAVFAGVFLLVGWGSIESNPIVLRTLLLLQDPRAVRIPEKDRPAHMQIPRKRILCFVAIQWVFFGLTIAISQTIAAIGFPVLIIFMIPCRVYLIPKLFTQEELDVLDARTADAPAVMASLGPDAPPHDPTDRTCATKGRNMKPATTTYTPPDLTRNWPTPLADNGDARHGSRLVETFDTDSQEGDALPSADAPRPKHPWMIQWKDNFLLTFTLGNRIEIWSSRNAENFKHCEKTLIWRPDGSGWAPGIWAPELHNLNGVWYVYFSGEKPGQGAASHRTLVLRSRSQDPLDAKAWEFMGPLHGVPDHWAIDATVFCLGQDMYCCYSGWPVGDNSDTEQDLFLVKLSDPLHAISDTLTVISRPTLPWERPDGGKRGVNEGPTFVKLNGFVGIVYSAHGSWTYEYKLGLLALVGNNPLDPNAWKKRNDPLLSCDPKRGGPYGPGHASFIPSTDGNQTLCIFHCTGKINDGWGNRKAHVMQLPASEFTLDAQTQCCSSGRKGGFVGKMINRIRSL
;
A
#
# COMPACT_ATOMS: atom_id res chain seq x y z
N MET A 1 54.05 10.95 -21.75
CA MET A 1 55.14 10.42 -22.60
C MET A 1 54.48 9.74 -23.81
N TYR A 2 54.65 10.33 -24.99
CA TYR A 2 54.33 9.86 -26.36
C TYR A 2 52.90 9.40 -26.75
N ALA A 3 52.16 10.33 -27.40
CA ALA A 3 51.69 10.33 -28.81
C ALA A 3 51.72 8.98 -29.60
N ALA A 4 50.84 8.64 -30.57
CA ALA A 4 49.98 9.43 -31.45
C ALA A 4 48.99 8.54 -32.25
N LYS A 5 47.89 9.19 -32.66
CA LYS A 5 47.04 9.02 -33.86
C LYS A 5 47.57 8.16 -35.03
N ARG A 6 46.66 7.41 -35.69
CA ARG A 6 46.46 7.27 -37.17
C ARG A 6 45.05 6.68 -37.42
N ARG A 7 44.10 7.45 -37.95
CA ARG A 7 43.67 7.62 -39.37
C ARG A 7 42.80 6.46 -39.93
N ALA A 8 41.55 6.81 -40.27
CA ALA A 8 40.63 6.15 -41.22
C ALA A 8 41.19 6.24 -42.68
N PRO A 9 40.63 5.65 -43.78
CA PRO A 9 39.18 5.60 -44.14
C PRO A 9 38.65 4.40 -45.00
N ALA A 10 37.31 4.37 -45.15
CA ALA A 10 36.39 4.02 -46.26
C ALA A 10 36.69 2.96 -47.37
N ASP A 11 35.63 2.17 -47.66
CA ASP A 11 35.09 1.68 -48.96
C ASP A 11 35.98 0.78 -49.87
N THR A 12 35.56 -0.30 -50.55
CA THR A 12 34.25 -0.84 -51.03
C THR A 12 34.46 -2.27 -51.60
N ASP A 13 33.39 -3.09 -51.56
CA ASP A 13 32.96 -4.19 -52.47
C ASP A 13 33.94 -5.27 -53.00
N THR A 14 33.64 -6.57 -52.90
CA THR A 14 32.69 -7.28 -53.80
C THR A 14 32.44 -8.73 -53.29
N SER A 15 31.19 -9.11 -53.02
CA SER A 15 30.28 -9.93 -53.84
C SER A 15 30.43 -11.47 -53.79
N ARG A 16 29.40 -12.18 -53.30
CA ARG A 16 28.76 -13.30 -54.04
C ARG A 16 27.36 -13.67 -53.49
N ALA A 17 26.37 -13.25 -54.27
CA ALA A 17 25.02 -13.75 -54.55
C ALA A 17 24.48 -15.04 -53.87
N SER A 18 23.22 -15.00 -53.42
CA SER A 18 22.08 -15.39 -54.28
C SER A 18 20.72 -15.03 -53.65
N SER A 19 19.89 -14.40 -54.47
CA SER A 19 18.51 -13.95 -54.29
C SER A 19 17.50 -15.06 -54.58
N ILE A 20 16.30 -15.00 -53.98
CA ILE A 20 15.00 -15.22 -54.65
C ILE A 20 13.88 -14.59 -53.79
N SER A 21 13.05 -13.79 -54.46
CA SER A 21 11.84 -13.09 -54.03
C SER A 21 10.63 -14.02 -53.95
N VAL A 22 9.74 -13.86 -52.94
CA VAL A 22 8.33 -14.31 -53.05
C VAL A 22 7.38 -13.39 -52.26
N HIS A 23 6.58 -12.66 -53.04
CA HIS A 23 5.15 -12.33 -52.92
C HIS A 23 4.47 -11.96 -51.58
N THR A 24 3.93 -10.74 -51.64
CA THR A 24 2.57 -10.32 -51.25
C THR A 24 1.47 -11.39 -51.45
N HIS A 25 0.80 -11.78 -50.35
CA HIS A 25 -0.65 -12.04 -50.24
C HIS A 25 -0.95 -12.76 -48.92
N ALA A 26 -1.58 -12.07 -47.96
CA ALA A 26 -2.54 -12.63 -46.98
C ALA A 26 -3.07 -11.52 -46.04
N PHE A 27 -3.57 -10.44 -46.62
CA PHE A 27 -4.68 -9.67 -46.05
C PHE A 27 -5.95 -10.38 -46.52
N ASP A 28 -6.60 -11.15 -45.65
CA ASP A 28 -7.97 -11.68 -45.71
C ASP A 28 -7.98 -13.10 -45.13
N THR A 29 -8.27 -13.25 -43.83
CA THR A 29 -8.89 -14.48 -43.27
C THR A 29 -9.28 -14.44 -41.79
N HIS A 30 -9.22 -13.30 -41.09
CA HIS A 30 -9.85 -13.17 -39.76
C HIS A 30 -11.00 -12.15 -39.69
N ARG A 31 -11.40 -11.57 -40.83
CA ARG A 31 -12.47 -10.56 -40.94
C ARG A 31 -13.85 -11.14 -41.33
N ARG A 32 -14.08 -12.45 -41.13
CA ARG A 32 -15.35 -13.12 -41.50
C ARG A 32 -15.95 -14.06 -40.46
N VAL A 33 -15.54 -13.98 -39.19
CA VAL A 33 -16.21 -14.75 -38.10
C VAL A 33 -16.71 -13.87 -36.93
N SER A 34 -16.38 -12.57 -36.85
CA SER A 34 -16.87 -11.72 -35.75
C SER A 34 -18.07 -10.81 -36.08
N ASN A 35 -18.49 -10.72 -37.35
CA ASN A 35 -19.62 -9.88 -37.77
C ASN A 35 -20.99 -10.57 -37.68
N ALA A 36 -21.10 -11.69 -36.96
CA ALA A 36 -22.36 -12.42 -36.75
C ALA A 36 -22.79 -12.51 -35.27
N GLN A 37 -22.13 -11.80 -34.36
CA GLN A 37 -22.48 -11.79 -32.92
C GLN A 37 -22.83 -10.38 -32.38
N THR A 38 -22.94 -9.38 -33.25
CA THR A 38 -23.10 -7.97 -32.86
C THR A 38 -24.56 -7.48 -32.85
N GLU A 39 -25.56 -8.36 -32.96
CA GLU A 39 -26.98 -7.97 -32.97
C GLU A 39 -27.87 -8.67 -31.93
N ALA A 40 -27.31 -9.41 -30.96
CA ALA A 40 -28.11 -10.15 -29.97
C ALA A 40 -27.82 -9.84 -28.49
N CYS A 41 -27.03 -8.80 -28.16
CA CYS A 41 -26.61 -8.54 -26.77
C CYS A 41 -26.95 -7.14 -26.23
N THR A 42 -27.98 -6.47 -26.76
CA THR A 42 -28.40 -5.11 -26.33
C THR A 42 -29.50 -5.10 -25.26
N SER A 43 -29.61 -6.13 -24.42
CA SER A 43 -30.59 -6.15 -23.32
C SER A 43 -30.11 -6.76 -21.99
N ASN A 44 -28.87 -7.27 -21.91
CA ASN A 44 -28.39 -7.99 -20.72
C ASN A 44 -27.25 -7.30 -19.95
N GLU A 45 -26.73 -6.16 -20.41
CA GLU A 45 -25.59 -5.49 -19.73
C GLU A 45 -25.99 -4.60 -18.55
N ARG A 46 -27.27 -4.25 -18.38
CA ARG A 46 -27.73 -3.49 -17.20
C ARG A 46 -27.77 -4.29 -15.88
N LYS A 47 -27.32 -5.55 -15.87
CA LYS A 47 -27.24 -6.40 -14.65
C LYS A 47 -25.83 -6.82 -14.24
N LYS A 48 -24.76 -6.38 -14.91
CA LYS A 48 -23.37 -6.81 -14.61
C LYS A 48 -22.51 -5.83 -13.80
N HIS A 49 -23.06 -4.72 -13.31
CA HIS A 49 -22.40 -3.89 -12.29
C HIS A 49 -22.70 -4.39 -10.86
N ALA A 50 -22.31 -5.63 -10.56
CA ALA A 50 -22.27 -6.15 -9.19
C ALA A 50 -20.85 -6.66 -8.88
N LYS A 51 -20.09 -5.85 -8.12
CA LYS A 51 -18.95 -6.15 -7.23
C LYS A 51 -17.94 -7.23 -7.70
N PRO A 52 -16.66 -6.91 -8.01
CA PRO A 52 -15.69 -7.88 -8.57
C PRO A 52 -15.35 -9.07 -7.66
N PHE A 53 -15.65 -8.98 -6.36
CA PHE A 53 -15.29 -10.00 -5.36
C PHE A 53 -16.43 -10.39 -4.39
N ALA A 54 -17.66 -9.86 -4.57
CA ALA A 54 -18.72 -10.11 -3.59
C ALA A 54 -19.56 -11.34 -3.95
N SER A 55 -19.23 -12.46 -3.33
CA SER A 55 -20.06 -13.67 -3.33
C SER A 55 -20.78 -13.91 -2.00
N ASP A 56 -20.51 -13.09 -0.97
CA ASP A 56 -20.99 -13.32 0.39
C ASP A 56 -21.64 -12.06 0.98
N THR A 57 -22.59 -12.25 1.91
CA THR A 57 -23.32 -11.16 2.55
C THR A 57 -22.36 -10.36 3.47
N PRO A 58 -22.48 -9.03 3.51
CA PRO A 58 -21.69 -8.19 4.41
C PRO A 58 -21.85 -8.62 5.86
N TRP A 59 -20.77 -8.56 6.64
CA TRP A 59 -20.76 -9.00 8.04
C TRP A 59 -21.93 -8.44 8.90
N PRO A 60 -22.29 -7.14 8.83
CA PRO A 60 -23.37 -6.58 9.65
C PRO A 60 -24.78 -7.11 9.30
N GLU A 61 -24.94 -7.70 8.12
CA GLU A 61 -26.22 -8.19 7.60
C GLU A 61 -26.39 -9.70 7.81
N ARG A 62 -25.40 -10.37 8.40
CA ARG A 62 -25.42 -11.82 8.64
C ARG A 62 -26.32 -12.16 9.82
N SER A 63 -27.19 -13.14 9.61
CA SER A 63 -27.94 -13.77 10.72
C SER A 63 -27.10 -14.91 11.31
N TRP A 64 -27.32 -15.22 12.60
CA TRP A 64 -26.63 -16.33 13.28
C TRP A 64 -26.80 -17.68 12.54
N LEU A 65 -27.98 -17.92 11.93
CA LEU A 65 -28.26 -19.10 11.12
C LEU A 65 -27.47 -19.12 9.81
N TYR A 66 -27.26 -17.96 9.22
CA TYR A 66 -26.48 -17.82 7.98
C TYR A 66 -24.98 -18.01 8.25
N GLU A 67 -24.48 -17.55 9.40
CA GLU A 67 -23.09 -17.76 9.84
C GLU A 67 -22.77 -19.24 10.03
N LEU A 68 -23.66 -20.00 10.68
CA LEU A 68 -23.46 -21.43 10.94
C LEU A 68 -23.91 -22.34 9.79
N PHE A 69 -24.32 -21.79 8.63
CA PHE A 69 -24.78 -22.62 7.52
C PHE A 69 -23.65 -23.50 7.00
N PRO A 70 -23.81 -24.83 7.01
CA PRO A 70 -22.69 -25.74 6.78
C PRO A 70 -22.10 -25.59 5.36
N PHE A 71 -20.78 -25.65 5.25
CA PHE A 71 -19.99 -25.61 4.00
C PHE A 71 -20.04 -24.30 3.20
N ARG A 72 -20.75 -23.27 3.67
CA ARG A 72 -20.86 -21.98 2.99
C ARG A 72 -19.50 -21.34 2.73
N GLY A 73 -18.67 -21.22 3.76
CA GLY A 73 -17.35 -20.59 3.71
C GLY A 73 -16.40 -21.33 2.78
N MET A 74 -16.35 -22.66 2.89
CA MET A 74 -15.51 -23.52 2.03
C MET A 74 -15.88 -23.37 0.54
N TRP A 75 -17.17 -23.40 0.21
CA TRP A 75 -17.64 -23.23 -1.17
C TRP A 75 -17.25 -21.87 -1.74
N ASN A 76 -17.42 -20.80 -0.95
CA ASN A 76 -17.07 -19.44 -1.36
C ASN A 76 -15.55 -19.26 -1.56
N ASP A 77 -14.72 -19.86 -0.71
CA ASP A 77 -13.27 -19.82 -0.83
C ASP A 77 -12.80 -20.49 -2.12
N VAL A 78 -13.26 -21.71 -2.38
CA VAL A 78 -12.90 -22.46 -3.61
C VAL A 78 -13.40 -21.73 -4.85
N ARG A 79 -14.67 -21.28 -4.86
CA ARG A 79 -15.26 -20.58 -6.01
C ARG A 79 -14.50 -19.32 -6.40
N ARG A 80 -13.97 -18.57 -5.43
CA ARG A 80 -13.20 -17.34 -5.68
C ARG A 80 -11.79 -17.60 -6.18
N ARG A 81 -11.16 -18.70 -5.73
CA ARG A 81 -9.78 -19.00 -6.09
C ARG A 81 -9.65 -19.83 -7.36
N LEU A 82 -10.64 -20.67 -7.68
CA LEU A 82 -10.61 -21.58 -8.83
C LEU A 82 -10.20 -20.91 -10.17
N PRO A 83 -10.65 -19.69 -10.52
CA PRO A 83 -10.24 -19.03 -11.77
C PRO A 83 -8.74 -18.70 -11.84
N TYR A 84 -8.10 -18.47 -10.69
CA TYR A 84 -6.69 -18.10 -10.60
C TYR A 84 -5.75 -19.32 -10.50
N TYR A 85 -6.29 -20.52 -10.30
CA TYR A 85 -5.49 -21.72 -10.02
C TYR A 85 -4.44 -22.01 -11.11
N LEU A 86 -4.83 -21.97 -12.39
CA LEU A 86 -3.91 -22.19 -13.50
C LEU A 86 -2.89 -21.06 -13.63
N SER A 87 -3.31 -19.81 -13.41
CA SER A 87 -2.39 -18.66 -13.47
C SER A 87 -1.29 -18.72 -12.41
N ASP A 88 -1.57 -19.27 -11.23
CA ASP A 88 -0.61 -19.39 -10.12
C ASP A 88 0.61 -20.29 -10.46
N TRP A 89 0.46 -21.23 -11.41
CA TRP A 89 1.55 -22.09 -11.88
C TRP A 89 2.40 -21.41 -12.96
N TYR A 90 1.78 -20.70 -13.90
CA TYR A 90 2.48 -20.01 -14.97
C TYR A 90 3.13 -18.70 -14.52
N ASP A 91 2.56 -18.01 -13.52
CA ASP A 91 3.10 -16.75 -13.00
C ASP A 91 4.51 -16.89 -12.40
N GLY A 92 4.85 -18.06 -11.84
CA GLY A 92 6.18 -18.35 -11.32
C GLY A 92 7.25 -18.56 -12.41
N LEU A 93 6.86 -19.04 -13.59
CA LEU A 93 7.78 -19.37 -14.70
C LEU A 93 8.08 -18.18 -15.62
N ARG A 94 7.46 -17.02 -15.40
CA ARG A 94 7.71 -15.83 -16.23
C ARG A 94 9.17 -15.36 -16.04
N PRO A 95 9.90 -15.00 -17.12
CA PRO A 95 11.30 -14.59 -17.02
C PRO A 95 11.58 -13.47 -16.02
N ALA A 96 10.68 -12.48 -15.92
CA ALA A 96 10.79 -11.38 -14.96
C ALA A 96 10.72 -11.84 -13.48
N ASN A 97 10.04 -12.96 -13.20
CA ASN A 97 9.82 -13.46 -11.84
C ASN A 97 10.81 -14.57 -11.44
N LEU A 98 11.54 -15.13 -12.40
CA LEU A 98 12.39 -16.30 -12.19
C LEU A 98 13.51 -16.05 -11.17
N THR A 99 14.13 -14.86 -11.21
CA THR A 99 15.19 -14.47 -10.27
C THR A 99 14.66 -14.37 -8.85
N ILE A 100 13.53 -13.68 -8.67
CA ILE A 100 12.86 -13.52 -7.37
C ILE A 100 12.45 -14.89 -6.82
N MET A 101 11.85 -15.73 -7.66
CA MET A 101 11.44 -17.08 -7.28
C MET A 101 12.64 -17.93 -6.84
N THR A 102 13.75 -17.90 -7.59
CA THR A 102 14.93 -18.71 -7.28
C THR A 102 15.57 -18.31 -5.95
N ILE A 103 15.70 -17.01 -5.70
CA ILE A 103 16.21 -16.48 -4.42
C ILE A 103 15.27 -16.87 -3.28
N SER A 104 13.96 -16.70 -3.47
CA SER A 104 12.92 -17.07 -2.50
C SER A 104 12.95 -18.56 -2.14
N VAL A 105 13.06 -19.45 -3.13
CA VAL A 105 13.12 -20.92 -2.91
C VAL A 105 14.30 -21.28 -2.03
N VAL A 106 15.50 -20.76 -2.32
CA VAL A 106 16.70 -21.04 -1.52
C VAL A 106 16.56 -20.48 -0.11
N GLN A 107 16.12 -19.23 0.00
CA GLN A 107 15.97 -18.57 1.30
C GLN A 107 14.96 -19.30 2.20
N ILE A 108 13.75 -19.57 1.69
CA ILE A 108 12.66 -20.18 2.46
C ILE A 108 12.94 -21.65 2.76
N PHE A 109 13.60 -22.39 1.87
CA PHE A 109 14.03 -23.76 2.16
C PHE A 109 14.87 -23.83 3.44
N PHE A 110 15.90 -22.97 3.58
CA PHE A 110 16.72 -22.96 4.79
C PHE A 110 15.97 -22.40 6.02
N ILE A 111 15.22 -21.31 5.87
CA ILE A 111 14.45 -20.69 6.96
C ILE A 111 13.36 -21.63 7.50
N ASN A 112 12.84 -22.53 6.69
CA ASN A 112 11.89 -23.55 7.13
C ASN A 112 12.59 -24.78 7.72
N LEU A 113 13.53 -25.37 6.98
CA LEU A 113 14.11 -26.66 7.32
C LEU A 113 14.99 -26.60 8.58
N ILE A 114 15.82 -25.55 8.72
CA ILE A 114 16.81 -25.49 9.81
C ILE A 114 16.15 -25.29 11.18
N PRO A 115 15.20 -24.34 11.38
CA PRO A 115 14.45 -24.25 12.63
C PRO A 115 13.60 -25.49 12.91
N ALA A 116 13.02 -26.11 11.88
CA ALA A 116 12.25 -27.35 12.05
C ALA A 116 13.15 -28.45 12.65
N ILE A 117 14.35 -28.66 12.10
CA ILE A 117 15.35 -29.60 12.62
C ILE A 117 15.78 -29.24 14.04
N ALA A 118 16.01 -27.96 14.32
CA ALA A 118 16.37 -27.49 15.66
C ALA A 118 15.32 -27.88 16.70
N TYR A 119 14.03 -27.78 16.35
CA TYR A 119 12.93 -28.21 17.21
C TYR A 119 12.86 -29.71 17.41
N VAL A 120 13.22 -30.49 16.38
CA VAL A 120 13.33 -31.95 16.52
C VAL A 120 14.41 -32.32 17.49
N LEU A 121 15.56 -31.64 17.49
CA LEU A 121 16.64 -31.96 18.40
C LEU A 121 16.20 -31.84 19.86
N ASP A 122 15.47 -30.77 20.21
CA ASP A 122 14.89 -30.64 21.56
C ASP A 122 13.83 -31.73 21.84
N MET A 123 12.97 -32.02 20.87
CA MET A 123 11.93 -33.05 21.02
C MET A 123 12.52 -34.47 21.10
N TYR A 124 13.57 -34.77 20.34
CA TYR A 124 14.27 -36.06 20.30
C TYR A 124 14.84 -36.38 21.68
N ASP A 125 15.52 -35.40 22.30
CA ASP A 125 16.10 -35.56 23.62
C ASP A 125 15.01 -35.67 24.71
N ARG A 126 13.89 -34.93 24.59
CA ARG A 126 12.80 -34.95 25.58
C ARG A 126 11.85 -36.15 25.47
N THR A 127 11.81 -36.81 24.31
CA THR A 127 10.90 -37.94 24.04
C THR A 127 11.64 -39.28 23.92
N ASP A 128 12.86 -39.37 24.47
CA ASP A 128 13.72 -40.56 24.42
C ASP A 128 13.86 -41.17 23.01
N GLY A 129 14.01 -40.30 22.02
CA GLY A 129 14.18 -40.67 20.61
C GLY A 129 12.89 -41.11 19.90
N SER A 130 11.71 -40.79 20.42
CA SER A 130 10.42 -41.15 19.78
C SER A 130 10.19 -40.44 18.44
N TYR A 131 10.69 -39.21 18.30
CA TYR A 131 10.68 -38.44 17.06
C TYR A 131 12.08 -38.03 16.65
N GLY A 132 12.48 -38.32 15.40
CA GLY A 132 13.77 -37.91 14.87
C GLY A 132 13.67 -37.05 13.60
N VAL A 133 14.82 -36.84 12.97
CA VAL A 133 14.99 -35.90 11.86
C VAL A 133 14.15 -36.29 10.65
N ASN A 134 14.04 -37.60 10.37
CA ASN A 134 13.27 -38.11 9.23
C ASN A 134 11.78 -37.82 9.35
N GLU A 135 11.19 -37.98 10.55
CA GLU A 135 9.77 -37.72 10.78
C GLU A 135 9.41 -36.27 10.47
N VAL A 136 10.30 -35.34 10.77
CA VAL A 136 10.04 -33.90 10.60
C VAL A 136 10.29 -33.43 9.20
N ILE A 137 11.34 -33.94 8.54
CA ILE A 137 11.55 -33.71 7.11
C ILE A 137 10.33 -34.22 6.33
N LEU A 138 9.82 -35.41 6.67
CA LEU A 138 8.63 -35.97 6.02
C LEU A 138 7.35 -35.17 6.36
N ALA A 139 7.18 -34.73 7.60
CA ALA A 139 6.05 -33.88 8.00
C ALA A 139 6.03 -32.54 7.24
N SER A 140 7.18 -31.86 7.15
CA SER A 140 7.32 -30.61 6.42
C SER A 140 7.14 -30.82 4.91
N ALA A 141 7.66 -31.92 4.34
CA ALA A 141 7.44 -32.26 2.94
C ALA A 141 5.96 -32.51 2.64
N LEU A 142 5.27 -33.28 3.48
CA LEU A 142 3.83 -33.52 3.36
C LEU A 142 3.04 -32.20 3.37
N ALA A 143 3.36 -31.31 4.31
CA ALA A 143 2.73 -30.00 4.40
C ALA A 143 2.93 -29.16 3.13
N CYS A 144 4.17 -29.05 2.64
CA CYS A 144 4.49 -28.30 1.42
C CYS A 144 3.79 -28.88 0.17
N PHE A 145 3.70 -30.21 0.06
CA PHE A 145 2.97 -30.84 -1.05
C PHE A 145 1.48 -30.49 -1.02
N VAL A 146 0.84 -30.72 0.13
CA VAL A 146 -0.61 -30.55 0.26
C VAL A 146 -0.99 -29.08 0.08
N PHE A 147 -0.25 -28.15 0.69
CA PHE A 147 -0.52 -26.71 0.56
C PHE A 147 -0.06 -26.12 -0.79
N SER A 148 0.90 -26.70 -1.51
CA SER A 148 1.20 -26.21 -2.87
C SER A 148 0.10 -26.58 -3.88
N VAL A 149 -0.40 -27.82 -3.81
CA VAL A 149 -1.36 -28.37 -4.78
C VAL A 149 -2.80 -27.99 -4.44
N PHE A 150 -3.23 -28.12 -3.17
CA PHE A 150 -4.66 -28.08 -2.83
C PHE A 150 -5.11 -26.82 -2.07
N SER A 151 -4.21 -26.00 -1.52
CA SER A 151 -4.58 -24.80 -0.76
C SER A 151 -5.20 -23.71 -1.65
N CYS A 152 -6.11 -22.92 -1.12
CA CYS A 152 -6.60 -21.68 -1.72
C CYS A 152 -5.65 -20.49 -1.49
N GLN A 153 -4.78 -20.56 -0.47
CA GLN A 153 -3.79 -19.53 -0.14
C GLN A 153 -2.35 -20.09 -0.08
N PRO A 154 -1.67 -20.21 -1.24
CA PRO A 154 -0.29 -20.71 -1.28
C PRO A 154 0.75 -19.71 -0.75
N LEU A 155 0.35 -18.57 -0.15
CA LEU A 155 1.31 -17.67 0.51
C LEU A 155 1.61 -18.10 1.95
N THR A 156 0.64 -18.76 2.61
CA THR A 156 0.81 -19.27 3.98
C THR A 156 1.80 -20.43 3.95
N PHE A 157 2.83 -20.36 4.79
CA PHE A 157 3.80 -21.44 4.92
C PHE A 157 3.44 -22.33 6.11
N VAL A 158 3.47 -23.64 5.90
CA VAL A 158 3.08 -24.65 6.90
C VAL A 158 4.28 -25.55 7.18
N GLY A 159 4.49 -25.91 8.44
CA GLY A 159 5.59 -26.76 8.87
C GLY A 159 5.51 -27.07 10.36
N VAL A 160 6.54 -27.71 10.90
CA VAL A 160 6.58 -28.07 12.33
C VAL A 160 6.99 -26.87 13.17
N THR A 161 6.22 -26.58 14.23
CA THR A 161 6.48 -25.47 15.16
C THR A 161 6.95 -25.95 16.54
N GLY A 162 7.62 -25.07 17.27
CA GLY A 162 8.01 -25.30 18.66
C GLY A 162 6.82 -25.48 19.60
N LEU A 163 5.66 -24.88 19.30
CA LEU A 163 4.45 -25.00 20.11
C LEU A 163 3.80 -26.37 19.98
N THR A 164 3.78 -26.93 18.76
CA THR A 164 3.41 -28.34 18.57
C THR A 164 4.35 -29.26 19.33
N ASN A 165 5.66 -28.96 19.31
CA ASN A 165 6.64 -29.76 20.05
C ASN A 165 6.46 -29.66 21.57
N LEU A 166 6.21 -28.46 22.10
CA LEU A 166 5.87 -28.23 23.50
C LEU A 166 4.71 -29.12 23.94
N MET A 167 3.65 -29.16 23.14
CA MET A 167 2.52 -30.04 23.42
C MET A 167 2.91 -31.52 23.34
N ASN A 168 3.65 -31.95 22.31
CA ASN A 168 4.06 -33.34 22.14
C ASN A 168 4.90 -33.86 23.31
N TYR A 169 5.96 -33.15 23.73
CA TYR A 169 6.76 -33.64 24.85
C TYR A 169 6.07 -33.46 26.20
N THR A 170 5.13 -32.51 26.35
CA THR A 170 4.30 -32.43 27.57
C THR A 170 3.35 -33.63 27.65
N VAL A 171 2.74 -34.02 26.53
CA VAL A 171 1.93 -35.25 26.44
C VAL A 171 2.80 -36.48 26.70
N TYR A 172 4.03 -36.51 26.18
CA TYR A 172 4.99 -37.58 26.48
C TYR A 172 5.33 -37.64 27.98
N ASP A 173 5.63 -36.51 28.61
CA ASP A 173 5.92 -36.45 30.04
C ASP A 173 4.73 -36.93 30.89
N ILE A 174 3.51 -36.55 30.52
CA ILE A 174 2.29 -37.05 31.18
C ILE A 174 2.12 -38.55 30.94
N ALA A 175 2.18 -39.00 29.69
CA ALA A 175 1.95 -40.39 29.32
C ALA A 175 3.01 -41.34 29.90
N HIS A 176 4.29 -41.01 29.71
CA HIS A 176 5.43 -41.86 30.07
C HIS A 176 5.84 -41.68 31.54
N LYS A 177 6.02 -40.45 32.04
CA LYS A 177 6.52 -40.24 33.42
C LYS A 177 5.44 -40.37 34.48
N HIS A 178 4.21 -39.94 34.21
CA HIS A 178 3.12 -40.04 35.20
C HIS A 178 2.32 -41.34 35.09
N TYR A 179 2.01 -41.81 33.86
CA TYR A 179 1.18 -42.99 33.64
C TYR A 179 1.97 -44.26 33.25
N GLY A 180 3.28 -44.16 32.99
CA GLY A 180 4.13 -45.32 32.68
C GLY A 180 3.88 -45.96 31.32
N LEU A 181 3.29 -45.24 30.36
CA LEU A 181 3.03 -45.77 29.01
C LEU A 181 4.32 -46.03 28.24
N ASP A 182 4.37 -47.13 27.48
CA ASP A 182 5.49 -47.41 26.58
C ASP A 182 5.55 -46.41 25.41
N ARG A 183 6.73 -46.28 24.80
CA ARG A 183 6.96 -45.36 23.66
C ARG A 183 6.00 -45.62 22.48
N MET A 184 5.61 -46.88 22.26
CA MET A 184 4.63 -47.22 21.21
C MET A 184 3.22 -46.80 21.60
N ASP A 185 2.83 -46.97 22.87
CA ASP A 185 1.51 -46.56 23.34
C ASP A 185 1.36 -45.03 23.38
N TYR A 186 2.45 -44.30 23.61
CA TYR A 186 2.50 -42.86 23.39
C TYR A 186 2.19 -42.50 21.93
N LEU A 187 2.82 -43.15 20.94
CA LEU A 187 2.54 -42.88 19.53
C LEU A 187 1.10 -43.24 19.14
N ARG A 188 0.52 -44.28 19.76
CA ARG A 188 -0.89 -44.64 19.58
C ARG A 188 -1.82 -43.58 20.15
N LEU A 189 -1.55 -43.09 21.37
CA LEU A 189 -2.27 -41.98 21.99
C LEU A 189 -2.20 -40.71 21.12
N GLN A 190 -1.01 -40.41 20.61
CA GLN A 190 -0.77 -39.29 19.71
C GLN A 190 -1.56 -39.42 18.40
N CYS A 191 -1.67 -40.63 17.85
CA CYS A 191 -2.48 -40.90 16.66
C CYS A 191 -3.97 -40.62 16.93
N TRP A 192 -4.52 -41.09 18.04
CA TRP A 192 -5.91 -40.79 18.42
C TRP A 192 -6.14 -39.31 18.70
N MET A 193 -5.18 -38.65 19.34
CA MET A 193 -5.20 -37.19 19.51
C MET A 193 -5.29 -36.47 18.15
N ALA A 194 -4.54 -36.93 17.14
CA ALA A 194 -4.58 -36.40 15.77
C ALA A 194 -5.90 -36.65 15.06
N ILE A 195 -6.48 -37.85 15.22
CA ILE A 195 -7.77 -38.23 14.62
C ILE A 195 -8.88 -37.34 15.18
N TRP A 196 -8.93 -37.18 16.52
CA TRP A 196 -9.87 -36.27 17.16
C TRP A 196 -9.65 -34.81 16.74
N ALA A 197 -8.39 -34.37 16.69
CA ALA A 197 -8.05 -33.04 16.22
C ALA A 197 -8.56 -32.81 14.78
N ALA A 198 -8.31 -33.73 13.85
CA ALA A 198 -8.82 -33.65 12.49
C ALA A 198 -10.36 -33.57 12.44
N GLY A 199 -11.05 -34.36 13.27
CA GLY A 199 -12.51 -34.27 13.42
C GLY A 199 -12.96 -32.86 13.84
N PHE A 200 -12.33 -32.27 14.85
CA PHE A 200 -12.63 -30.91 15.27
C PHE A 200 -12.28 -29.85 14.21
N HIS A 201 -11.19 -30.01 13.46
CA HIS A 201 -10.86 -29.13 12.33
C HIS A 201 -11.96 -29.13 11.27
N PHE A 202 -12.46 -30.31 10.91
CA PHE A 202 -13.55 -30.45 9.94
C PHE A 202 -14.85 -29.82 10.44
N LEU A 203 -15.17 -29.96 11.73
CA LEU A 203 -16.33 -29.30 12.33
C LEU A 203 -16.21 -27.77 12.28
N ILE A 204 -15.07 -27.22 12.71
CA ILE A 204 -14.79 -25.77 12.70
C ILE A 204 -14.87 -25.21 11.27
N ALA A 205 -14.30 -25.92 10.29
CA ALA A 205 -14.34 -25.52 8.89
C ALA A 205 -15.75 -25.61 8.29
N ALA A 206 -16.50 -26.67 8.61
CA ALA A 206 -17.86 -26.86 8.13
C ALA A 206 -18.84 -25.81 8.69
N PHE A 207 -18.72 -25.45 9.97
CA PHE A 207 -19.58 -24.45 10.64
C PHE A 207 -19.08 -23.01 10.52
N ASN A 208 -18.14 -22.73 9.59
CA ASN A 208 -17.60 -21.40 9.30
C ASN A 208 -17.03 -20.65 10.52
N MET A 209 -16.50 -21.36 11.52
CA MET A 209 -15.88 -20.72 12.69
C MET A 209 -14.58 -19.96 12.33
N CYS A 210 -14.04 -20.12 11.11
CA CYS A 210 -12.93 -19.32 10.61
C CYS A 210 -13.30 -17.86 10.31
N ASP A 211 -14.59 -17.51 10.22
CA ASP A 211 -15.03 -16.11 10.09
C ASP A 211 -14.57 -15.24 11.30
N TYR A 212 -14.48 -15.84 12.49
CA TYR A 212 -14.04 -15.15 13.72
C TYR A 212 -12.57 -14.69 13.68
N THR A 213 -11.78 -15.15 12.70
CA THR A 213 -10.39 -14.69 12.50
C THR A 213 -10.32 -13.20 12.17
N ARG A 214 -11.41 -12.59 11.70
CA ARG A 214 -11.58 -11.14 11.56
C ARG A 214 -11.32 -10.36 12.85
N PHE A 215 -11.52 -10.99 14.02
CA PHE A 215 -11.29 -10.35 15.31
C PHE A 215 -9.83 -10.39 15.77
N ILE A 216 -8.95 -11.06 15.02
CA ILE A 216 -7.50 -11.03 15.23
C ILE A 216 -6.98 -9.67 14.80
N THR A 217 -6.41 -8.93 15.73
CA THR A 217 -5.85 -7.60 15.50
C THR A 217 -4.38 -7.52 15.85
N ASP A 218 -3.76 -6.39 15.55
CA ASP A 218 -2.33 -6.15 15.80
C ASP A 218 -1.97 -6.39 17.27
N MET A 219 -2.85 -6.06 18.22
CA MET A 219 -2.61 -6.37 19.64
C MET A 219 -2.36 -7.86 19.87
N THR A 220 -3.24 -8.71 19.32
CA THR A 220 -3.19 -10.16 19.53
C THR A 220 -2.02 -10.82 18.80
N SER A 221 -1.78 -10.42 17.55
CA SER A 221 -0.72 -10.98 16.72
C SER A 221 0.68 -10.54 17.18
N THR A 222 0.85 -9.29 17.61
CA THR A 222 2.14 -8.78 18.14
C THR A 222 2.50 -9.35 19.51
N THR A 223 1.51 -9.52 20.41
CA THR A 223 1.74 -10.15 21.73
C THR A 223 2.20 -11.59 21.57
N PHE A 224 1.57 -12.33 20.65
CA PHE A 224 1.96 -13.69 20.34
C PHE A 224 3.32 -13.80 19.63
N GLY A 225 3.61 -12.91 18.68
CA GLY A 225 4.92 -12.85 18.03
C GLY A 225 6.07 -12.58 19.01
N LEU A 226 5.82 -11.75 20.03
CA LEU A 226 6.78 -11.51 21.12
C LEU A 226 6.99 -12.76 21.97
N TYR A 227 5.89 -13.43 22.36
CA TYR A 227 5.93 -14.70 23.08
C TYR A 227 6.77 -15.75 22.34
N VAL A 228 6.48 -15.98 21.06
CA VAL A 228 7.24 -16.92 20.23
C VAL A 228 8.72 -16.50 20.18
N GLY A 229 9.02 -15.22 19.93
CA GLY A 229 10.40 -14.72 19.88
C GLY A 229 11.21 -14.99 21.16
N VAL A 230 10.61 -14.80 22.33
CA VAL A 230 11.27 -15.06 23.62
C VAL A 230 11.49 -16.56 23.86
N ILE A 231 10.50 -17.40 23.53
CA ILE A 231 10.65 -18.87 23.62
C ILE A 231 11.77 -19.36 22.69
N TYR A 232 11.93 -18.77 21.50
CA TYR A 232 13.04 -19.10 20.61
C TYR A 232 14.40 -18.80 21.26
N VAL A 233 14.57 -17.62 21.87
CA VAL A 233 15.82 -17.27 22.56
C VAL A 233 16.08 -18.21 23.74
N GLU A 234 15.06 -18.48 24.56
CA GLU A 234 15.13 -19.43 25.68
C GLU A 234 15.59 -20.81 25.21
N LYS A 235 14.98 -21.35 24.15
CA LYS A 235 15.33 -22.67 23.60
C LYS A 235 16.72 -22.69 22.98
N GLY A 236 17.16 -21.60 22.36
CA GLY A 236 18.53 -21.45 21.89
C GLY A 236 19.54 -21.55 23.04
N VAL A 237 19.28 -20.86 24.16
CA VAL A 237 20.12 -20.93 25.37
C VAL A 237 20.06 -22.31 26.02
N GLU A 238 18.88 -22.92 26.13
CA GLU A 238 18.71 -24.27 26.69
C GLU A 238 19.53 -25.30 25.89
N LEU A 239 19.50 -25.21 24.56
CA LEU A 239 20.28 -26.09 23.69
C LEU A 239 21.79 -25.90 23.91
N LEU A 240 22.27 -24.66 24.10
CA LEU A 240 23.69 -24.39 24.42
C LEU A 240 24.09 -24.93 25.78
N VAL A 241 23.27 -24.75 26.81
CA VAL A 241 23.53 -25.26 28.16
C VAL A 241 23.64 -26.79 28.15
N ARG A 242 22.79 -27.45 27.36
CA ARG A 242 22.84 -28.91 27.20
C ARG A 242 24.11 -29.41 26.54
N GLU A 243 24.77 -28.64 25.69
CA GLU A 243 26.07 -29.05 25.10
C GLU A 243 27.21 -29.11 26.15
N PHE A 244 27.03 -28.51 27.33
CA PHE A 244 27.97 -28.67 28.46
C PHE A 244 27.71 -29.91 29.33
N SER A 245 26.59 -30.62 29.10
CA SER A 245 26.14 -31.72 29.98
C SER A 245 26.65 -33.14 29.65
N PRO A 246 26.97 -33.55 28.40
CA PRO A 246 27.34 -34.94 28.13
C PRO A 246 28.83 -35.21 28.37
N ALA A 247 29.17 -36.28 29.10
CA ALA A 247 30.53 -36.80 29.16
C ALA A 247 30.83 -37.64 27.90
N PRO A 248 31.98 -37.48 27.20
CA PRO A 248 33.27 -36.95 27.65
C PRO A 248 33.61 -35.58 27.04
N LEU A 249 32.64 -34.68 26.88
CA LEU A 249 32.93 -33.35 26.32
C LEU A 249 33.65 -32.49 27.36
N ASP A 250 34.93 -32.21 27.10
CA ASP A 250 35.72 -31.24 27.84
C ASP A 250 35.08 -29.85 27.76
N ASN A 251 35.30 -28.97 28.75
CA ASN A 251 34.78 -27.60 28.78
C ASN A 251 35.07 -26.85 27.47
N ALA A 252 36.18 -27.18 26.81
CA ALA A 252 36.56 -26.69 25.50
C ALA A 252 35.48 -26.87 24.42
N THR A 253 34.73 -27.99 24.44
CA THR A 253 33.71 -28.24 23.42
C THR A 253 32.46 -27.40 23.63
N GLY A 254 32.07 -27.19 24.89
CA GLY A 254 30.97 -26.28 25.23
C GLY A 254 31.30 -24.85 24.82
N TRP A 255 32.50 -24.36 25.14
CA TRP A 255 32.95 -23.03 24.72
C TRP A 255 33.07 -22.87 23.21
N PHE A 256 33.53 -23.89 22.50
CA PHE A 256 33.59 -23.88 21.04
C PHE A 256 32.19 -23.87 20.42
N SER A 257 31.24 -24.62 20.99
CA SER A 257 29.84 -24.63 20.57
C SER A 257 29.18 -23.26 20.77
N VAL A 258 29.39 -22.63 21.93
CA VAL A 258 28.94 -21.26 22.20
C VAL A 258 29.56 -20.27 21.21
N SER A 259 30.85 -20.39 20.93
CA SER A 259 31.54 -19.52 19.96
C SER A 259 30.94 -19.65 18.55
N ILE A 260 30.69 -20.87 18.07
CA ILE A 260 30.03 -21.10 16.77
C ILE A 260 28.65 -20.47 16.76
N ALA A 261 27.84 -20.69 17.79
CA ALA A 261 26.46 -20.20 17.84
C ALA A 261 26.39 -18.67 17.85
N ILE A 262 27.20 -18.00 18.67
CA ILE A 262 27.24 -16.53 18.76
C ILE A 262 27.80 -15.94 17.47
N LEU A 263 28.93 -16.45 16.96
CA LEU A 263 29.51 -15.93 15.73
C LEU A 263 28.60 -16.17 14.52
N PHE A 264 27.90 -17.31 14.45
CA PHE A 264 26.82 -17.53 13.49
C PHE A 264 25.76 -16.44 13.59
N CYS A 265 25.22 -16.20 14.79
CA CYS A 265 24.19 -15.19 15.00
C CYS A 265 24.66 -13.79 14.58
N VAL A 266 25.84 -13.37 15.03
CA VAL A 266 26.41 -12.04 14.76
C VAL A 266 26.72 -11.85 13.27
N THR A 267 27.37 -12.83 12.64
CA THR A 267 27.73 -12.73 11.22
C THR A 267 26.50 -12.68 10.31
N VAL A 268 25.50 -13.53 10.56
CA VAL A 268 24.26 -13.53 9.77
C VAL A 268 23.45 -12.26 10.03
N TYR A 269 23.36 -11.78 11.28
CA TYR A 269 22.67 -10.54 11.62
C TYR A 269 23.27 -9.32 10.90
N TYR A 270 24.59 -9.14 10.95
CA TYR A 270 25.24 -8.05 10.21
C TYR A 270 25.14 -8.23 8.69
N ALA A 271 25.19 -9.46 8.18
CA ALA A 271 24.98 -9.71 6.76
C ALA A 271 23.54 -9.35 6.31
N THR A 272 22.53 -9.57 7.14
CA THR A 272 21.16 -9.10 6.86
C THR A 272 21.04 -7.57 6.92
N LEU A 273 21.78 -6.91 7.81
CA LEU A 273 21.83 -5.44 7.89
C LEU A 273 22.48 -4.79 6.65
N LEU A 274 23.31 -5.52 5.89
CA LEU A 274 23.87 -5.02 4.62
C LEU A 274 22.77 -4.70 3.60
N GLU A 275 21.60 -5.35 3.67
CA GLU A 275 20.47 -5.03 2.80
C GLU A 275 19.99 -3.59 3.00
N ALA A 276 20.04 -3.07 4.23
CA ALA A 276 19.68 -1.68 4.52
C ALA A 276 20.81 -0.69 4.19
N SER A 277 22.05 -1.14 4.08
CA SER A 277 23.23 -0.29 3.89
C SER A 277 23.34 0.34 2.50
N SER A 278 24.09 1.45 2.39
CA SER A 278 24.37 2.17 1.14
C SER A 278 25.71 1.83 0.48
N TYR A 279 26.56 1.00 1.11
CA TYR A 279 27.93 0.75 0.62
C TYR A 279 28.03 -0.08 -0.67
N LEU A 280 26.97 -0.80 -1.08
CA LEU A 280 26.96 -1.69 -2.24
C LEU A 280 25.79 -1.38 -3.20
N PRO A 281 25.91 -1.72 -4.50
CA PRO A 281 24.80 -1.61 -5.45
C PRO A 281 23.56 -2.39 -4.98
N PHE A 282 22.36 -1.84 -5.22
CA PHE A 282 21.09 -2.39 -4.73
C PHE A 282 20.90 -3.88 -5.02
N SER A 283 21.14 -4.30 -6.27
CA SER A 283 20.97 -5.71 -6.65
C SER A 283 21.89 -6.66 -5.87
N VAL A 284 23.14 -6.23 -5.60
CA VAL A 284 24.12 -7.06 -4.89
C VAL A 284 23.78 -7.13 -3.40
N ARG A 285 23.51 -6.00 -2.74
CA ARG A 285 23.15 -5.97 -1.31
C ARG A 285 21.84 -6.71 -1.03
N HIS A 286 20.86 -6.61 -1.94
CA HIS A 286 19.59 -7.30 -1.81
C HIS A 286 19.75 -8.83 -1.90
N VAL A 287 20.57 -9.33 -2.84
CA VAL A 287 20.87 -10.77 -2.95
C VAL A 287 21.63 -11.26 -1.71
N ILE A 288 22.63 -10.52 -1.23
CA ILE A 288 23.41 -10.88 -0.03
C ILE A 288 22.50 -10.95 1.20
N GLY A 289 21.65 -9.94 1.42
CA GLY A 289 20.72 -9.91 2.55
C GLY A 289 19.75 -11.09 2.54
N LYS A 290 19.09 -11.35 1.40
CA LYS A 290 18.13 -12.47 1.25
C LYS A 290 18.77 -13.84 1.42
N LEU A 291 20.03 -14.02 1.00
CA LEU A 291 20.75 -15.31 1.10
C LEU A 291 21.65 -15.44 2.34
N ALA A 292 21.75 -14.42 3.19
CA ALA A 292 22.64 -14.39 4.35
C ALA A 292 22.43 -15.59 5.29
N PHE A 293 21.17 -15.97 5.55
CA PHE A 293 20.85 -17.09 6.42
C PHE A 293 21.33 -18.44 5.84
N ALA A 294 21.09 -18.68 4.56
CA ALA A 294 21.53 -19.89 3.87
C ALA A 294 23.06 -19.96 3.78
N ALA A 295 23.71 -18.86 3.39
CA ALA A 295 25.15 -18.73 3.32
C ALA A 295 25.81 -18.94 4.69
N GLY A 296 25.22 -18.39 5.77
CA GLY A 296 25.69 -18.59 7.14
C GLY A 296 25.63 -20.05 7.58
N CYS A 297 24.53 -20.75 7.27
CA CYS A 297 24.40 -22.17 7.59
C CYS A 297 25.48 -23.01 6.91
N ILE A 298 25.74 -22.76 5.63
CA ILE A 298 26.76 -23.46 4.84
C ILE A 298 28.17 -23.11 5.35
N PHE A 299 28.45 -21.82 5.58
CA PHE A 299 29.76 -21.34 6.01
C PHE A 299 30.15 -21.90 7.38
N TRP A 300 29.29 -21.79 8.39
CA TRP A 300 29.60 -22.25 9.75
C TRP A 300 29.62 -23.78 9.88
N THR A 301 28.83 -24.47 9.05
CA THR A 301 28.96 -25.93 8.91
C THR A 301 30.31 -26.30 8.30
N GLY A 302 30.72 -25.64 7.21
CA GLY A 302 32.03 -25.84 6.59
C GLY A 302 33.19 -25.49 7.52
N PHE A 303 33.07 -24.40 8.28
CA PHE A 303 34.07 -23.95 9.27
C PHE A 303 34.33 -25.03 10.33
N SER A 304 33.27 -25.71 10.79
CA SER A 304 33.40 -26.82 11.75
C SER A 304 34.12 -28.06 11.19
N GLN A 305 34.29 -28.15 9.86
CA GLN A 305 34.88 -29.29 9.18
C GLN A 305 36.30 -29.02 8.62
N ILE A 306 36.84 -27.81 8.78
CA ILE A 306 38.16 -27.43 8.22
C ILE A 306 39.24 -28.41 8.71
N PRO A 307 39.88 -29.18 7.81
CA PRO A 307 40.91 -30.14 8.18
C PRO A 307 42.27 -29.45 8.33
N GLY A 308 42.80 -29.49 9.55
CA GLY A 308 44.12 -29.05 9.97
C GLY A 308 44.16 -29.08 11.51
N HIS A 309 45.30 -29.46 12.10
CA HIS A 309 45.61 -29.74 13.53
C HIS A 309 45.02 -28.80 14.62
N THR A 310 43.71 -28.55 14.63
CA THR A 310 43.06 -27.54 15.50
C THR A 310 41.56 -27.75 15.71
N LEU A 311 40.72 -27.76 14.66
CA LEU A 311 39.25 -27.61 14.83
C LEU A 311 38.44 -28.92 14.76
N LYS A 312 38.87 -29.88 13.94
CA LYS A 312 38.21 -31.20 13.81
C LYS A 312 38.46 -32.14 15.01
N GLU A 313 39.47 -31.83 15.81
CA GLU A 313 39.87 -32.61 16.99
C GLU A 313 38.93 -32.37 18.18
N VAL A 314 38.20 -31.25 18.20
CA VAL A 314 37.18 -30.96 19.22
C VAL A 314 35.91 -31.75 18.90
N PRO A 315 35.42 -32.63 19.81
CA PRO A 315 34.31 -33.53 19.53
C PRO A 315 32.95 -32.81 19.59
N VAL A 316 32.62 -31.96 18.61
CA VAL A 316 31.34 -31.26 18.60
C VAL A 316 30.18 -32.20 18.32
N SER A 317 29.10 -32.09 19.09
CA SER A 317 27.87 -32.86 18.89
C SER A 317 27.21 -32.52 17.55
N ARG A 318 26.83 -33.56 16.81
CA ARG A 318 26.24 -33.45 15.46
C ARG A 318 24.79 -33.95 15.45
N LEU A 319 24.09 -33.67 14.36
CA LEU A 319 22.75 -34.19 14.14
C LEU A 319 22.73 -35.73 14.13
N PRO A 320 21.81 -36.37 14.89
CA PRO A 320 21.61 -37.81 14.81
C PRO A 320 20.92 -38.15 13.48
N ILE A 321 21.61 -38.91 12.63
CA ILE A 321 21.09 -39.40 11.35
C ILE A 321 20.66 -40.87 11.45
N THR A 322 19.63 -41.23 10.70
CA THR A 322 19.11 -42.61 10.62
C THR A 322 19.14 -43.12 9.16
N ARG A 323 18.49 -44.25 8.87
CA ARG A 323 18.41 -44.79 7.50
C ARG A 323 17.45 -43.94 6.65
N SER A 324 17.86 -43.54 5.45
CA SER A 324 16.99 -42.86 4.48
C SER A 324 15.73 -43.67 4.21
N PHE A 325 14.54 -43.08 4.26
CA PHE A 325 13.30 -43.83 4.03
C PHE A 325 12.56 -44.27 5.29
N PHE A 326 13.26 -44.37 6.43
CA PHE A 326 12.78 -45.14 7.57
C PHE A 326 12.50 -44.26 8.79
N PRO A 327 11.52 -44.66 9.63
CA PRO A 327 11.34 -44.04 10.94
C PRO A 327 12.59 -44.22 11.81
N THR A 328 12.73 -43.34 12.78
CA THR A 328 13.83 -43.33 13.75
C THR A 328 13.74 -44.54 14.68
N LEU A 329 12.52 -44.87 15.11
CA LEU A 329 12.23 -46.12 15.79
C LEU A 329 12.10 -47.25 14.76
N ASN A 330 12.49 -48.48 15.12
CA ASN A 330 12.37 -49.63 14.24
C ASN A 330 10.90 -50.10 14.14
N ARG A 331 10.06 -49.31 13.46
CA ARG A 331 8.63 -49.53 13.26
C ARG A 331 8.22 -49.30 11.80
N ALA A 332 7.03 -49.77 11.44
CA ALA A 332 6.38 -49.34 10.20
C ALA A 332 5.94 -47.86 10.30
N TRP A 333 5.81 -47.19 9.15
CA TRP A 333 5.35 -45.80 9.12
C TRP A 333 3.93 -45.65 9.70
N VAL A 334 3.02 -46.54 9.33
CA VAL A 334 1.68 -46.57 9.93
C VAL A 334 1.78 -47.03 11.38
N VAL A 335 1.23 -46.25 12.30
CA VAL A 335 1.11 -46.62 13.72
C VAL A 335 -0.09 -47.54 13.88
N ASP A 336 0.07 -48.65 14.60
CA ASP A 336 -1.02 -49.60 14.90
C ASP A 336 -1.97 -49.03 15.95
N PHE A 337 -2.77 -48.02 15.57
CA PHE A 337 -3.66 -47.28 16.46
C PHE A 337 -4.90 -48.08 16.88
N TRP A 338 -5.26 -49.15 16.16
CA TRP A 338 -6.39 -50.02 16.49
C TRP A 338 -6.13 -50.94 17.70
N GLU A 339 -4.87 -51.08 18.11
CA GLU A 339 -4.49 -51.93 19.27
C GLU A 339 -4.54 -51.17 20.61
N SER A 340 -4.92 -49.90 20.62
CA SER A 340 -4.97 -49.09 21.84
C SER A 340 -6.20 -49.38 22.70
N ASP A 341 -6.05 -49.35 24.03
CA ASP A 341 -7.18 -49.39 24.94
C ASP A 341 -8.14 -48.21 24.70
N VAL A 342 -9.44 -48.50 24.73
CA VAL A 342 -10.53 -47.52 24.53
C VAL A 342 -10.43 -46.33 25.50
N ARG A 343 -9.87 -46.53 26.70
CA ARG A 343 -9.67 -45.46 27.68
C ARG A 343 -8.77 -44.34 27.13
N TRP A 344 -7.67 -44.72 26.49
CA TRP A 344 -6.72 -43.78 25.90
C TRP A 344 -7.28 -43.09 24.65
N VAL A 345 -8.18 -43.75 23.92
CA VAL A 345 -8.93 -43.14 22.82
C VAL A 345 -9.75 -41.94 23.29
N PHE A 346 -10.45 -42.07 24.43
CA PHE A 346 -11.23 -40.96 25.00
C PHE A 346 -10.35 -39.88 25.65
N VAL A 347 -9.21 -40.25 26.25
CA VAL A 347 -8.23 -39.28 26.77
C VAL A 347 -7.61 -38.44 25.64
N GLY A 348 -7.47 -39.03 24.43
CA GLY A 348 -7.01 -38.32 23.25
C GLY A 348 -7.96 -37.20 22.78
N ALA A 349 -9.25 -37.26 23.10
CA ALA A 349 -10.24 -36.28 22.65
C ALA A 349 -10.01 -34.85 23.23
N PRO A 350 -9.90 -34.63 24.55
CA PRO A 350 -9.61 -33.29 25.09
C PRO A 350 -8.23 -32.78 24.66
N LEU A 351 -7.23 -33.66 24.54
CA LEU A 351 -5.91 -33.30 24.03
C LEU A 351 -5.97 -32.85 22.55
N GLY A 352 -6.73 -33.57 21.73
CA GLY A 352 -6.96 -33.24 20.33
C GLY A 352 -7.76 -31.95 20.15
N PHE A 353 -8.68 -31.66 21.07
CA PHE A 353 -9.38 -30.38 21.11
C PHE A 353 -8.43 -29.22 21.42
N LEU A 354 -7.56 -29.36 22.43
CA LEU A 354 -6.54 -28.35 22.75
C LEU A 354 -5.56 -28.13 21.57
N LEU A 355 -5.13 -29.21 20.91
CA LEU A 355 -4.35 -29.12 19.68
C LEU A 355 -5.08 -28.36 18.58
N THR A 356 -6.38 -28.61 18.41
CA THR A 356 -7.19 -27.91 17.41
C THR A 356 -7.32 -26.43 17.73
N LEU A 357 -7.47 -26.06 18.99
CA LEU A 357 -7.47 -24.65 19.41
C LEU A 357 -6.13 -23.97 19.09
N LEU A 358 -5.02 -24.65 19.35
CA LEU A 358 -3.69 -24.15 18.99
C LEU A 358 -3.59 -23.94 17.48
N PHE A 359 -3.96 -24.93 16.68
CA PHE A 359 -3.87 -24.84 15.22
C PHE A 359 -4.83 -23.83 14.63
N TYR A 360 -6.01 -23.67 15.23
CA TYR A 360 -6.95 -22.61 14.88
C TYR A 360 -6.32 -21.24 15.04
N PHE A 361 -5.62 -20.97 16.14
CA PHE A 361 -4.95 -19.70 16.31
C PHE A 361 -3.74 -19.56 15.38
N ASP A 362 -2.78 -20.49 15.43
CA ASP A 362 -1.52 -20.42 14.67
C ASP A 362 -1.75 -20.30 13.16
N HIS A 363 -2.58 -21.17 12.58
CA HIS A 363 -2.83 -21.16 11.14
C HIS A 363 -3.50 -19.87 10.68
N ASN A 364 -4.49 -19.39 11.44
CA ASN A 364 -5.22 -18.18 11.06
C ASN A 364 -4.37 -16.92 11.25
N VAL A 365 -3.58 -16.83 12.33
CA VAL A 365 -2.64 -15.72 12.53
C VAL A 365 -1.56 -15.73 11.45
N SER A 366 -0.96 -16.88 11.14
CA SER A 366 -0.01 -17.01 10.03
C SER A 366 -0.60 -16.60 8.70
N SER A 367 -1.84 -17.01 8.42
CA SER A 367 -2.54 -16.68 7.18
C SER A 367 -2.80 -15.17 7.06
N VAL A 368 -3.23 -14.53 8.14
CA VAL A 368 -3.43 -13.07 8.19
C VAL A 368 -2.11 -12.31 8.11
N MET A 369 -1.04 -12.79 8.77
CA MET A 369 0.28 -12.16 8.73
C MET A 369 0.98 -12.28 7.37
N ALA A 370 0.78 -13.39 6.65
CA ALA A 370 1.20 -13.53 5.25
C ALA A 370 0.51 -12.50 4.35
N GLN A 371 -0.65 -12.01 4.76
CA GLN A 371 -1.46 -11.06 4.02
C GLN A 371 -1.57 -9.70 4.70
N ALA A 372 -0.58 -9.37 5.54
CA ALA A 372 -0.57 -8.14 6.27
C ALA A 372 -0.67 -6.93 5.33
N ARG A 373 -1.25 -5.83 5.83
CA ARG A 373 -1.47 -4.56 5.09
C ARG A 373 -0.25 -3.99 4.34
N LYS A 374 0.96 -4.40 4.73
CA LYS A 374 2.23 -4.04 4.06
C LYS A 374 2.41 -4.65 2.67
N TYR A 375 1.72 -5.74 2.35
CA TYR A 375 1.88 -6.44 1.08
C TYR A 375 0.73 -6.09 0.10
N PRO A 376 1.03 -5.57 -1.10
CA PRO A 376 0.01 -5.27 -2.11
C PRO A 376 -0.48 -6.55 -2.80
N ILE A 377 -1.45 -7.21 -2.18
CA ILE A 377 -2.03 -8.49 -2.64
C ILE A 377 -3.24 -8.24 -3.55
N THR A 378 -3.32 -8.95 -4.67
CA THR A 378 -4.37 -8.78 -5.69
C THR A 378 -5.36 -9.94 -5.79
N LYS A 379 -4.97 -11.18 -5.46
CA LYS A 379 -5.86 -12.36 -5.52
C LYS A 379 -6.53 -12.62 -4.16
N PRO A 380 -7.77 -13.15 -4.12
CA PRO A 380 -8.51 -13.38 -2.89
C PRO A 380 -7.91 -14.49 -2.02
N ALA A 381 -8.09 -14.35 -0.70
CA ALA A 381 -7.66 -15.30 0.32
C ALA A 381 -8.65 -16.48 0.48
N GLY A 382 -8.22 -17.58 1.10
CA GLY A 382 -9.11 -18.70 1.46
C GLY A 382 -8.74 -19.23 2.84
N PHE A 383 -9.63 -19.07 3.82
CA PHE A 383 -9.36 -19.42 5.22
C PHE A 383 -10.03 -20.73 5.62
N HIS A 384 -11.25 -20.97 5.16
CA HIS A 384 -12.06 -22.14 5.53
C HIS A 384 -11.54 -23.41 4.87
N TRP A 385 -11.26 -23.33 3.58
CA TRP A 385 -10.73 -24.45 2.82
C TRP A 385 -9.34 -24.87 3.31
N ASP A 386 -8.48 -23.90 3.60
CA ASP A 386 -7.12 -24.16 4.05
C ASP A 386 -7.09 -24.75 5.47
N PHE A 387 -8.02 -24.33 6.34
CA PHE A 387 -8.18 -24.94 7.66
C PHE A 387 -8.72 -26.38 7.58
N PHE A 388 -9.64 -26.66 6.65
CA PHE A 388 -10.07 -28.03 6.36
C PHE A 388 -8.90 -28.89 5.85
N LEU A 389 -8.08 -28.34 4.95
CA LEU A 389 -6.90 -29.00 4.42
C LEU A 389 -5.86 -29.31 5.50
N LEU A 390 -5.68 -28.39 6.46
CA LEU A 390 -4.85 -28.60 7.65
C LEU A 390 -5.34 -29.80 8.50
N GLY A 391 -6.66 -30.00 8.60
CA GLY A 391 -7.23 -31.18 9.24
C GLY A 391 -6.83 -32.48 8.54
N ILE A 392 -6.83 -32.50 7.20
CA ILE A 392 -6.38 -33.66 6.40
C ILE A 392 -4.89 -33.92 6.64
N THR A 393 -4.04 -32.89 6.62
CA THR A 393 -2.61 -33.06 6.88
C THR A 393 -2.34 -33.56 8.30
N THR A 394 -3.09 -33.06 9.28
CA THR A 394 -2.99 -33.50 10.69
C THR A 394 -3.38 -34.97 10.84
N LEU A 395 -4.44 -35.40 10.15
CA LEU A 395 -4.87 -36.79 10.13
C LEU A 395 -3.79 -37.73 9.55
N VAL A 396 -3.26 -37.38 8.37
CA VAL A 396 -2.22 -38.17 7.71
C VAL A 396 -0.94 -38.20 8.52
N SER A 397 -0.50 -37.06 9.07
CA SER A 397 0.65 -37.00 9.97
C SER A 397 0.45 -37.86 11.22
N GLY A 398 -0.74 -37.85 11.82
CA GLY A 398 -1.06 -38.68 12.98
C GLY A 398 -0.97 -40.18 12.70
N ILE A 399 -1.55 -40.63 11.59
CA ILE A 399 -1.52 -42.05 11.17
C ILE A 399 -0.09 -42.53 10.91
N LEU A 400 0.74 -41.67 10.32
CA LEU A 400 2.16 -41.96 10.06
C LEU A 400 3.05 -41.77 11.31
N GLY A 401 2.49 -41.31 12.43
CA GLY A 401 3.22 -40.97 13.64
C GLY A 401 4.29 -39.90 13.38
N LEU A 402 3.96 -38.90 12.56
CA LEU A 402 4.76 -37.71 12.29
C LEU A 402 4.33 -36.58 13.24
N PRO A 403 5.21 -35.61 13.54
CA PRO A 403 4.75 -34.38 14.15
C PRO A 403 3.80 -33.66 13.21
N MET A 404 2.79 -33.04 13.79
CA MET A 404 1.72 -32.42 13.04
C MET A 404 2.16 -31.05 12.53
N PRO A 405 2.18 -30.83 11.21
CA PRO A 405 2.57 -29.54 10.64
C PRO A 405 1.42 -28.53 10.79
N ASN A 406 1.75 -27.28 11.10
CA ASN A 406 0.82 -26.16 11.26
C ASN A 406 1.36 -24.85 10.67
N GLY A 407 0.54 -23.79 10.68
CA GLY A 407 0.93 -22.48 10.15
C GLY A 407 2.12 -21.89 10.88
N LEU A 408 3.14 -21.48 10.13
CA LEU A 408 4.37 -20.95 10.67
C LEU A 408 4.31 -19.43 10.81
N VAL A 409 4.23 -18.92 12.04
CA VAL A 409 3.99 -17.49 12.31
C VAL A 409 5.12 -16.58 11.81
N PRO A 410 6.41 -16.81 12.15
CA PRO A 410 7.48 -15.97 11.61
C PRO A 410 7.78 -16.27 10.14
N GLN A 411 7.68 -17.52 9.68
CA GLN A 411 8.10 -17.90 8.33
C GLN A 411 7.08 -17.50 7.24
N ALA A 412 5.79 -17.45 7.54
CA ALA A 412 4.76 -17.04 6.58
C ALA A 412 4.93 -15.59 6.04
N PRO A 413 5.20 -14.55 6.86
CA PRO A 413 5.51 -13.24 6.34
C PRO A 413 6.86 -13.21 5.61
N PHE A 414 7.89 -13.95 6.05
CA PHE A 414 9.16 -14.05 5.30
C PHE A 414 8.97 -14.66 3.90
N ASN A 415 8.08 -15.65 3.75
CA ASN A 415 7.74 -16.20 2.44
C ASN A 415 7.15 -15.12 1.52
N THR A 416 6.17 -14.36 2.02
CA THR A 416 5.55 -13.28 1.25
C THR A 416 6.54 -12.15 0.94
N ASP A 417 7.43 -11.84 1.89
CA ASP A 417 8.49 -10.86 1.74
C ASP A 417 9.52 -11.25 0.67
N SER A 418 9.88 -12.53 0.60
CA SER A 418 10.81 -13.07 -0.41
C SER A 418 10.23 -13.03 -1.83
N LEU A 419 8.91 -13.00 -1.97
CA LEU A 419 8.18 -12.91 -3.24
C LEU A 419 7.80 -11.47 -3.60
N THR A 420 8.20 -10.50 -2.77
CA THR A 420 7.90 -9.09 -2.94
C THR A 420 9.06 -8.38 -3.62
N GLU A 421 8.74 -7.61 -4.65
CA GLU A 421 9.68 -6.77 -5.38
C GLU A 421 9.84 -5.43 -4.65
N TYR A 422 11.09 -5.09 -4.40
CA TYR A 422 11.51 -3.87 -3.72
C TYR A 422 12.18 -2.95 -4.73
N ASN A 423 11.70 -1.70 -4.81
CA ASN A 423 12.38 -0.65 -5.56
C ASN A 423 12.94 0.38 -4.59
N GLN A 424 14.15 0.86 -4.89
CA GLN A 424 14.74 1.97 -4.17
C GLN A 424 14.05 3.27 -4.61
N ALA A 425 13.43 3.97 -3.67
CA ALA A 425 12.85 5.27 -3.88
C ALA A 425 13.96 6.32 -3.93
N ASP A 426 13.99 7.10 -4.99
CA ASP A 426 14.78 8.33 -5.02
C ASP A 426 14.08 9.40 -4.18
N ALA A 427 14.83 10.27 -3.51
CA ALA A 427 14.31 11.26 -2.57
C ALA A 427 13.19 12.15 -3.16
N ALA A 428 13.10 12.28 -4.49
CA ALA A 428 12.06 13.03 -5.20
C ALA A 428 10.67 12.35 -5.20
N ASP A 429 10.57 11.03 -5.00
CA ASP A 429 9.30 10.28 -5.03
C ASP A 429 8.58 10.21 -3.67
N THR A 430 9.25 10.65 -2.60
CA THR A 430 8.72 10.57 -1.23
C THR A 430 7.52 11.48 -0.97
N ASP A 431 7.36 12.56 -1.75
CA ASP A 431 6.24 13.50 -1.63
C ASP A 431 5.00 13.10 -2.46
N ALA A 432 5.13 12.15 -3.40
CA ALA A 432 4.05 11.77 -4.33
C ALA A 432 3.16 10.64 -3.79
N ILE A 433 3.70 9.76 -2.93
CA ILE A 433 3.02 8.55 -2.44
C ILE A 433 2.50 8.79 -1.02
N GLY A 434 1.61 9.79 -0.89
CA GLY A 434 0.78 9.88 0.31
C GLY A 434 -0.05 8.61 0.44
N SER A 435 0.13 7.88 1.55
CA SER A 435 -0.67 6.72 2.03
C SER A 435 -0.26 5.27 1.67
N ARG A 436 1.03 4.99 1.43
CA ARG A 436 1.58 3.61 1.61
C ARG A 436 2.86 3.60 2.44
N TYR A 437 2.84 4.33 3.55
CA TYR A 437 3.95 4.33 4.49
C TYR A 437 3.83 3.14 5.45
N ILE A 438 4.61 2.10 5.19
CA ILE A 438 5.03 1.15 6.23
C ILE A 438 6.54 1.07 6.10
N PRO A 439 7.32 1.58 7.07
CA PRO A 439 8.77 1.46 7.03
C PRO A 439 9.12 -0.03 6.92
N ALA A 440 10.12 -0.36 6.10
CA ALA A 440 10.65 -1.72 6.03
C ALA A 440 10.89 -2.23 7.46
N PRO A 441 10.64 -3.51 7.78
CA PRO A 441 10.69 -4.04 9.15
C PRO A 441 12.04 -3.85 9.88
N TRP A 442 13.07 -3.37 9.17
CA TRP A 442 14.47 -3.31 9.59
C TRP A 442 15.07 -1.90 9.65
N THR A 443 14.29 -0.82 9.47
CA THR A 443 14.90 0.52 9.28
C THR A 443 14.61 1.57 10.35
N ASN A 444 14.05 1.21 11.50
CA ASN A 444 13.83 2.18 12.58
C ASN A 444 14.43 1.75 13.93
N ALA A 445 15.71 1.34 13.98
CA ALA A 445 16.48 1.26 15.24
C ALA A 445 18.00 1.02 15.07
N SER A 446 18.72 1.77 14.22
CA SER A 446 20.16 1.97 14.46
C SER A 446 20.37 3.34 15.08
N MET A 447 20.31 3.38 16.42
CA MET A 447 20.44 4.55 17.29
C MET A 447 21.89 5.06 17.43
N LEU A 448 22.69 5.09 16.35
CA LEU A 448 24.02 5.71 16.42
C LEU A 448 24.57 6.37 15.16
N HIS A 449 23.87 6.32 14.03
CA HIS A 449 24.28 7.09 12.85
C HIS A 449 23.08 7.68 12.10
N THR A 450 23.11 8.99 11.92
CA THR A 450 22.27 9.78 11.01
C THR A 450 22.62 9.48 9.54
N THR A 451 22.69 8.20 9.17
CA THR A 451 22.89 7.79 7.78
C THR A 451 21.53 7.72 7.10
N TYR A 452 21.36 8.52 6.05
CA TYR A 452 20.27 8.40 5.08
C TYR A 452 20.26 6.98 4.53
N PHE A 453 19.39 6.13 5.08
CA PHE A 453 19.12 4.82 4.47
C PHE A 453 18.17 5.06 3.28
N PRO A 454 18.51 4.54 2.08
CA PRO A 454 17.64 4.70 0.91
C PRO A 454 16.29 4.01 1.17
N GLN A 455 15.19 4.73 0.95
CA GLN A 455 13.85 4.22 1.24
C GLN A 455 13.47 3.13 0.23
N LEU A 456 12.98 1.99 0.72
CA LEU A 456 12.52 0.89 -0.13
C LEU A 456 11.00 0.95 -0.25
N ILE A 457 10.48 1.07 -1.47
CA ILE A 457 9.05 1.00 -1.75
C ILE A 457 8.72 -0.41 -2.24
N ILE A 458 7.70 -1.00 -1.64
CA ILE A 458 7.11 -2.25 -2.09
C ILE A 458 6.25 -1.98 -3.31
N THR A 459 6.63 -2.52 -4.47
CA THR A 459 5.86 -2.32 -5.71
C THR A 459 4.85 -3.43 -5.95
N ARG A 460 5.26 -4.70 -5.84
CA ARG A 460 4.43 -5.85 -6.19
C ARG A 460 4.82 -7.10 -5.41
N THR A 461 3.84 -7.92 -5.06
CA THR A 461 4.06 -9.28 -4.54
C THR A 461 3.62 -10.33 -5.56
N VAL A 462 4.53 -11.25 -5.92
CA VAL A 462 4.24 -12.34 -6.87
C VAL A 462 3.53 -13.47 -6.15
N GLN A 463 2.30 -13.79 -6.58
CA GLN A 463 1.48 -14.84 -5.99
C GLN A 463 1.49 -16.09 -6.88
N GLN A 464 2.19 -17.13 -6.43
CA GLN A 464 2.46 -18.35 -7.19
C GLN A 464 2.46 -19.61 -6.29
N ARG A 465 2.41 -20.79 -6.90
CA ARG A 465 2.46 -22.11 -6.21
C ARG A 465 3.76 -22.88 -6.39
N LEU A 466 4.51 -22.54 -7.43
CA LEU A 466 5.71 -23.26 -7.86
C LEU A 466 6.82 -23.27 -6.79
N SER A 467 7.03 -22.19 -6.03
CA SER A 467 8.09 -22.14 -4.99
C SER A 467 7.86 -23.19 -3.92
N HIS A 468 6.64 -23.32 -3.41
CA HIS A 468 6.28 -24.32 -2.40
C HIS A 468 6.44 -25.74 -2.94
N PHE A 469 6.06 -25.97 -4.20
CA PHE A 469 6.23 -27.27 -4.84
C PHE A 469 7.71 -27.62 -5.02
N VAL A 470 8.56 -26.66 -5.40
CA VAL A 470 10.02 -26.87 -5.50
C VAL A 470 10.62 -27.10 -4.12
N ILE A 471 10.19 -26.37 -3.09
CA ILE A 471 10.63 -26.59 -1.70
C ILE A 471 10.22 -27.99 -1.22
N PHE A 472 9.03 -28.48 -1.58
CA PHE A 472 8.62 -29.86 -1.35
C PHE A 472 9.61 -30.86 -1.96
N LEU A 473 9.95 -30.70 -3.24
CA LEU A 473 10.91 -31.57 -3.92
C LEU A 473 12.31 -31.52 -3.27
N LEU A 474 12.75 -30.33 -2.85
CA LEU A 474 14.02 -30.15 -2.13
C LEU A 474 14.00 -30.80 -0.75
N THR A 475 12.87 -30.73 -0.04
CA THR A 475 12.70 -31.33 1.30
C THR A 475 12.67 -32.86 1.23
N ILE A 476 11.99 -33.44 0.24
CA ILE A 476 12.11 -34.88 -0.06
C ILE A 476 13.53 -35.23 -0.46
N GLY A 477 14.17 -34.40 -1.28
CA GLY A 477 15.58 -34.54 -1.66
C GLY A 477 16.49 -34.59 -0.43
N ALA A 478 16.22 -33.79 0.60
CA ALA A 478 17.00 -33.77 1.84
C ALA A 478 16.96 -35.09 2.62
N MET A 479 15.92 -35.92 2.41
CA MET A 479 15.80 -37.25 3.01
C MET A 479 16.66 -38.32 2.28
N THR A 480 17.12 -38.02 1.06
CA THR A 480 18.03 -38.90 0.32
C THR A 480 19.38 -38.98 1.02
N ARG A 481 20.02 -40.15 0.97
CA ARG A 481 21.26 -40.43 1.70
C ARG A 481 22.40 -39.41 1.52
N PRO A 482 22.73 -38.91 0.32
CA PRO A 482 23.84 -37.96 0.18
C PRO A 482 23.57 -36.62 0.89
N ILE A 483 22.35 -36.09 0.79
CA ILE A 483 21.99 -34.82 1.44
C ILE A 483 21.78 -35.03 2.94
N LEU A 484 21.20 -36.17 3.35
CA LEU A 484 21.05 -36.52 4.77
C LEU A 484 22.41 -36.66 5.47
N VAL A 485 23.41 -37.24 4.80
CA VAL A 485 24.79 -37.29 5.31
C VAL A 485 25.38 -35.89 5.42
N ALA A 486 25.16 -35.02 4.42
CA ALA A 486 25.59 -33.62 4.49
C ALA A 486 24.92 -32.88 5.66
N LEU A 487 23.62 -33.08 5.89
CA LEU A 487 22.89 -32.52 7.02
C LEU A 487 23.44 -33.04 8.35
N GLY A 488 23.78 -34.33 8.43
CA GLY A 488 24.46 -34.95 9.57
C GLY A 488 25.84 -34.38 9.89
N THR A 489 26.45 -33.61 8.99
CA THR A 489 27.71 -32.90 9.29
C THR A 489 27.51 -31.59 10.06
N MET A 490 26.28 -31.06 10.10
CA MET A 490 25.98 -29.80 10.79
C MET A 490 26.12 -29.96 12.32
N PRO A 491 26.90 -29.09 12.98
CA PRO A 491 26.97 -29.06 14.44
C PRO A 491 25.64 -28.68 15.08
N ARG A 492 25.29 -29.31 16.22
CA ARG A 492 24.11 -28.94 17.04
C ARG A 492 24.14 -27.46 17.46
N ALA A 493 25.35 -26.93 17.69
CA ALA A 493 25.60 -25.52 18.02
C ALA A 493 25.06 -24.52 16.98
N VAL A 494 25.09 -24.85 15.68
CA VAL A 494 24.56 -23.96 14.63
C VAL A 494 23.05 -23.77 14.79
N PHE A 495 22.32 -24.83 15.17
CA PHE A 495 20.88 -24.77 15.43
C PHE A 495 20.54 -23.89 16.63
N ALA A 496 21.39 -23.87 17.66
CA ALA A 496 21.24 -22.94 18.76
C ALA A 496 21.43 -21.48 18.33
N GLY A 497 22.45 -21.21 17.49
CA GLY A 497 22.66 -19.89 16.87
C GLY A 497 21.47 -19.45 16.01
N VAL A 498 20.82 -20.38 15.29
CA VAL A 498 19.59 -20.12 14.52
C VAL A 498 18.44 -19.73 15.42
N PHE A 499 18.23 -20.43 16.55
CA PHE A 499 17.19 -20.07 17.52
C PHE A 499 17.39 -18.67 18.09
N LEU A 500 18.64 -18.31 18.45
CA LEU A 500 18.98 -16.97 18.92
C LEU A 500 18.70 -15.91 17.86
N LEU A 501 19.13 -16.14 16.61
CA LEU A 501 18.95 -15.18 15.51
C LEU A 501 17.47 -14.94 15.19
N VAL A 502 16.69 -16.02 15.01
CA VAL A 502 15.26 -15.92 14.67
C VAL A 502 14.47 -15.33 15.84
N GLY A 503 14.81 -15.72 17.08
CA GLY A 503 14.20 -15.17 18.29
C GLY A 503 14.46 -13.67 18.45
N TRP A 504 15.72 -13.26 18.29
CA TRP A 504 16.12 -11.84 18.38
C TRP A 504 15.43 -10.98 17.33
N GLY A 505 15.38 -11.42 16.07
CA GLY A 505 14.68 -10.70 15.01
C GLY A 505 13.19 -10.50 15.30
N SER A 506 12.54 -11.46 15.97
CA SER A 506 11.14 -11.34 16.41
C SER A 506 10.95 -10.36 17.57
N ILE A 507 11.94 -10.20 18.46
CA ILE A 507 11.89 -9.28 19.60
C ILE A 507 12.17 -7.84 19.14
N GLU A 508 13.22 -7.63 18.35
CA GLU A 508 13.66 -6.31 17.87
C GLU A 508 12.59 -5.63 17.01
N SER A 509 11.99 -6.38 16.09
CA SER A 509 10.97 -5.85 15.17
C SER A 509 9.58 -5.73 15.80
N ASN A 510 9.39 -6.17 17.05
CA ASN A 510 8.07 -6.22 17.67
C ASN A 510 7.56 -4.80 18.04
N PRO A 511 6.34 -4.41 17.62
CA PRO A 511 5.76 -3.13 18.00
C PRO A 511 5.66 -2.90 19.52
N ILE A 512 5.50 -3.94 20.35
CA ILE A 512 5.44 -3.82 21.81
C ILE A 512 6.78 -3.32 22.36
N VAL A 513 7.88 -3.89 21.89
CA VAL A 513 9.24 -3.52 22.29
C VAL A 513 9.56 -2.10 21.82
N LEU A 514 9.27 -1.80 20.55
CA LEU A 514 9.45 -0.46 19.98
C LEU A 514 8.65 0.61 20.76
N ARG A 515 7.37 0.34 21.07
CA ARG A 515 6.53 1.25 21.88
C ARG A 515 7.06 1.39 23.31
N THR A 516 7.58 0.32 23.90
CA THR A 516 8.19 0.35 25.25
C THR A 516 9.47 1.20 25.24
N LEU A 517 10.34 1.01 24.25
CA LEU A 517 11.55 1.82 24.07
C LEU A 517 11.21 3.30 23.84
N LEU A 518 10.19 3.60 23.03
CA LEU A 518 9.69 4.97 22.84
C LEU A 518 9.20 5.63 24.13
N LEU A 519 8.66 4.85 25.09
CA LEU A 519 8.25 5.36 26.40
C LEU A 519 9.45 5.64 27.31
N LEU A 520 10.53 4.87 27.18
CA LEU A 520 11.79 5.03 27.93
C LEU A 520 12.69 6.13 27.36
N GLN A 521 12.50 6.51 26.10
CA GLN A 521 13.34 7.49 25.41
C GLN A 521 13.03 8.94 25.85
N ASP A 522 14.09 9.76 25.97
CA ASP A 522 13.98 11.18 26.33
C ASP A 522 13.09 11.92 25.30
N PRO A 523 12.02 12.61 25.74
CA PRO A 523 11.20 13.45 24.87
C PRO A 523 11.98 14.43 23.97
N ARG A 524 13.18 14.84 24.38
CA ARG A 524 14.05 15.76 23.62
C ARG A 524 14.73 15.10 22.43
N ALA A 525 15.05 13.80 22.51
CA ALA A 525 15.67 13.04 21.43
C ALA A 525 14.68 12.70 20.30
N VAL A 526 13.37 12.75 20.58
CA VAL A 526 12.29 12.48 19.62
C VAL A 526 11.62 13.77 19.12
N ARG A 527 12.35 14.90 19.12
CA ARG A 527 11.88 16.16 18.49
C ARG A 527 11.90 16.04 16.96
N ILE A 528 10.97 15.24 16.45
CA ILE A 528 10.54 15.26 15.07
C ILE A 528 9.51 16.41 14.95
N PRO A 529 9.58 17.26 13.90
CA PRO A 529 8.58 18.30 13.65
C PRO A 529 7.15 17.73 13.72
N GLU A 530 6.19 18.51 14.25
CA GLU A 530 4.76 18.12 14.41
C GLU A 530 4.16 17.48 13.13
N LYS A 531 4.68 17.90 11.96
CA LYS A 531 4.29 17.51 10.61
C LYS A 531 4.70 16.09 10.20
N ASP A 532 5.75 15.53 10.80
CA ASP A 532 6.30 14.20 10.48
C ASP A 532 6.04 13.18 11.60
N ARG A 533 5.20 13.53 12.60
CA ARG A 533 4.83 12.58 13.66
C ARG A 533 3.92 11.49 13.08
N PRO A 534 4.33 10.23 13.08
CA PRO A 534 3.43 9.13 12.70
C PRO A 534 2.24 9.09 13.67
N ALA A 535 1.06 8.68 13.18
CA ALA A 535 -0.23 8.79 13.89
C ALA A 535 -0.22 8.24 15.33
N HIS A 536 0.60 7.23 15.63
CA HIS A 536 0.77 6.64 16.97
C HIS A 536 1.41 7.60 18.00
N MET A 537 2.03 8.68 17.55
CA MET A 537 2.72 9.68 18.38
C MET A 537 1.86 10.93 18.66
N GLN A 538 0.65 11.01 18.09
CA GLN A 538 -0.35 12.06 18.38
C GLN A 538 -1.16 11.75 19.64
N ILE A 539 -1.11 10.50 20.12
CA ILE A 539 -1.83 10.02 21.31
C ILE A 539 -1.02 10.34 22.58
N PRO A 540 -1.65 10.76 23.69
CA PRO A 540 -0.94 11.01 24.94
C PRO A 540 -0.18 9.77 25.45
N ARG A 541 1.09 9.96 25.84
CA ARG A 541 1.99 8.88 26.34
C ARG A 541 1.36 8.00 27.43
N LYS A 542 0.48 8.56 28.27
CA LYS A 542 -0.25 7.82 29.32
C LYS A 542 -1.18 6.74 28.76
N ARG A 543 -1.84 7.00 27.62
CA ARG A 543 -2.72 6.04 26.95
C ARG A 543 -1.91 4.94 26.29
N ILE A 544 -0.81 5.30 25.64
CA ILE A 544 0.16 4.34 25.06
C ILE A 544 0.70 3.43 26.16
N LEU A 545 1.12 3.99 27.31
CA LEU A 545 1.58 3.23 28.46
C LEU A 545 0.51 2.25 28.98
N CYS A 546 -0.74 2.69 29.12
CA CYS A 546 -1.84 1.84 29.55
C CYS A 546 -2.06 0.66 28.58
N PHE A 547 -2.06 0.92 27.28
CA PHE A 547 -2.23 -0.11 26.26
C PHE A 547 -1.07 -1.13 26.28
N VAL A 548 0.17 -0.64 26.28
CA VAL A 548 1.37 -1.47 26.32
C VAL A 548 1.46 -2.28 27.62
N ALA A 549 1.04 -1.71 28.76
CA ALA A 549 0.98 -2.43 30.03
C ALA A 549 0.02 -3.62 29.98
N ILE A 550 -1.15 -3.47 29.35
CA ILE A 550 -2.09 -4.58 29.15
C ILE A 550 -1.43 -5.69 28.31
N GLN A 551 -0.72 -5.33 27.23
CA GLN A 551 0.00 -6.31 26.40
C GLN A 551 1.09 -7.04 27.19
N TRP A 552 1.88 -6.34 28.02
CA TRP A 552 2.88 -6.94 28.89
C TRP A 552 2.28 -7.89 29.92
N VAL A 553 1.08 -7.60 30.46
CA VAL A 553 0.36 -8.50 31.37
C VAL A 553 -0.02 -9.80 30.67
N PHE A 554 -0.62 -9.73 29.47
CA PHE A 554 -0.96 -10.94 28.71
C PHE A 554 0.29 -11.73 28.30
N PHE A 555 1.35 -11.06 27.87
CA PHE A 555 2.63 -11.68 27.55
C PHE A 555 3.21 -12.40 28.78
N GLY A 556 3.28 -11.73 29.94
CA GLY A 556 3.81 -12.30 31.18
C GLY A 556 2.99 -13.49 31.68
N LEU A 557 1.66 -13.41 31.57
CA LEU A 557 0.76 -14.52 31.91
C LEU A 557 0.97 -15.74 30.99
N THR A 558 1.17 -15.51 29.69
CA THR A 558 1.45 -16.57 28.71
C THR A 558 2.76 -17.29 29.02
N ILE A 559 3.83 -16.54 29.30
CA ILE A 559 5.14 -17.10 29.68
C ILE A 559 5.05 -17.86 31.00
N ALA A 560 4.37 -17.29 32.01
CA ALA A 560 4.23 -17.94 33.31
C ALA A 560 3.53 -19.31 33.21
N ILE A 561 2.48 -19.41 32.40
CA ILE A 561 1.76 -20.68 32.18
C ILE A 561 2.63 -21.67 31.39
N SER A 562 3.35 -21.22 30.36
CA SER A 562 4.16 -22.11 29.52
C SER A 562 5.33 -22.76 30.26
N GLN A 563 5.78 -22.17 31.37
CA GLN A 563 6.84 -22.74 32.22
C GLN A 563 6.33 -23.75 33.25
N THR A 564 5.02 -24.04 33.28
CA THR A 564 4.40 -24.99 34.21
C THR A 564 3.86 -26.21 33.47
N ILE A 565 3.48 -27.26 34.22
CA ILE A 565 2.76 -28.43 33.65
C ILE A 565 1.44 -28.00 32.99
N ALA A 566 0.85 -26.87 33.44
CA ALA A 566 -0.33 -26.27 32.82
C ALA A 566 -0.06 -25.65 31.43
N ALA A 567 1.17 -25.76 30.90
CA ALA A 567 1.53 -25.38 29.55
C ALA A 567 0.55 -25.93 28.52
N ILE A 568 0.00 -27.14 28.70
CA ILE A 568 -0.98 -27.70 27.76
C ILE A 568 -2.24 -26.82 27.55
N GLY A 569 -2.56 -25.97 28.52
CA GLY A 569 -3.69 -25.02 28.46
C GLY A 569 -3.35 -23.65 27.86
N PHE A 570 -2.10 -23.39 27.46
CA PHE A 570 -1.71 -22.09 26.90
C PHE A 570 -2.56 -21.65 25.68
N PRO A 571 -3.04 -22.52 24.77
CA PRO A 571 -3.86 -22.09 23.63
C PRO A 571 -5.18 -21.45 24.06
N VAL A 572 -5.74 -21.88 25.18
CA VAL A 572 -6.98 -21.32 25.75
C VAL A 572 -6.77 -19.86 26.16
N LEU A 573 -5.61 -19.56 26.75
CA LEU A 573 -5.25 -18.20 27.17
C LEU A 573 -5.15 -17.26 25.96
N ILE A 574 -4.50 -17.72 24.90
CA ILE A 574 -4.30 -16.93 23.68
C ILE A 574 -5.64 -16.65 22.99
N ILE A 575 -6.52 -17.66 22.90
CA ILE A 575 -7.87 -17.47 22.37
C ILE A 575 -8.68 -16.53 23.26
N PHE A 576 -8.52 -16.61 24.59
CA PHE A 576 -9.17 -15.72 25.54
C PHE A 576 -8.74 -14.25 25.41
N MET A 577 -7.56 -13.98 24.84
CA MET A 577 -7.12 -12.62 24.55
C MET A 577 -8.00 -11.93 23.50
N ILE A 578 -8.58 -12.68 22.55
CA ILE A 578 -9.46 -12.14 21.50
C ILE A 578 -10.75 -11.50 22.07
N PRO A 579 -11.59 -12.19 22.88
CA PRO A 579 -12.77 -11.57 23.48
C PRO A 579 -12.39 -10.47 24.48
N CYS A 580 -11.27 -10.58 25.20
CA CYS A 580 -10.78 -9.48 26.03
C CYS A 580 -10.55 -8.21 25.20
N ARG A 581 -9.93 -8.36 24.03
CA ARG A 581 -9.72 -7.25 23.09
C ARG A 581 -11.03 -6.71 22.52
N VAL A 582 -12.02 -7.57 22.20
CA VAL A 582 -13.29 -7.13 21.60
C VAL A 582 -14.23 -6.46 22.61
N TYR A 583 -14.28 -6.94 23.86
CA TYR A 583 -15.28 -6.48 24.83
C TYR A 583 -14.73 -5.57 25.93
N LEU A 584 -13.46 -5.73 26.31
CA LEU A 584 -12.87 -5.01 27.45
C LEU A 584 -12.11 -3.76 26.99
N ILE A 585 -11.35 -3.84 25.91
CA ILE A 585 -10.48 -2.74 25.44
C ILE A 585 -11.26 -1.55 24.86
N PRO A 586 -12.33 -1.73 24.06
CA PRO A 586 -13.18 -0.62 23.60
C PRO A 586 -13.88 0.15 24.72
N LYS A 587 -13.95 -0.39 25.94
CA LYS A 587 -14.48 0.33 27.10
C LYS A 587 -13.44 1.28 27.73
N LEU A 588 -12.15 1.04 27.49
CA LEU A 588 -11.05 1.78 28.11
C LEU A 588 -10.48 2.89 27.21
N PHE A 589 -10.67 2.78 25.89
CA PHE A 589 -10.12 3.67 24.87
C PHE A 589 -11.20 4.18 23.92
N THR A 590 -10.96 5.35 23.32
CA THR A 590 -11.84 5.89 22.26
C THR A 590 -11.60 5.17 20.93
N GLN A 591 -12.59 5.18 20.03
CA GLN A 591 -12.48 4.49 18.74
C GLN A 591 -11.34 5.05 17.87
N GLU A 592 -11.13 6.37 17.89
CA GLU A 592 -10.03 7.02 17.16
C GLU A 592 -8.65 6.61 17.70
N GLU A 593 -8.49 6.48 19.02
CA GLU A 593 -7.25 5.98 19.64
C GLU A 593 -6.99 4.51 19.27
N LEU A 594 -8.05 3.68 19.21
CA LEU A 594 -7.93 2.26 18.88
C LEU A 594 -7.63 2.02 17.41
N ASP A 595 -8.21 2.80 16.49
CA ASP A 595 -7.92 2.65 15.06
C ASP A 595 -6.45 2.95 14.74
N VAL A 596 -5.79 3.77 15.55
CA VAL A 596 -4.36 4.08 15.45
C VAL A 596 -3.48 3.06 16.18
N LEU A 597 -3.87 2.62 17.40
CA LEU A 597 -3.06 1.72 18.23
C LEU A 597 -3.18 0.25 17.83
N ASP A 598 -4.33 -0.14 17.31
CA ASP A 598 -4.75 -1.52 17.12
C ASP A 598 -5.65 -1.66 15.88
N ALA A 599 -5.00 -1.54 14.71
CA ALA A 599 -5.62 -1.79 13.42
C ALA A 599 -5.80 -3.29 13.16
N ARG A 600 -6.60 -3.61 12.15
CA ARG A 600 -6.66 -4.98 11.62
C ARG A 600 -5.32 -5.33 10.96
N THR A 601 -4.81 -6.53 11.25
CA THR A 601 -3.52 -6.98 10.72
C THR A 601 -3.52 -7.12 9.18
N ALA A 602 -4.66 -7.49 8.59
CA ALA A 602 -4.90 -7.44 7.15
C ALA A 602 -6.17 -6.63 6.83
N ASP A 603 -6.04 -5.63 5.97
CA ASP A 603 -7.11 -4.73 5.51
C ASP A 603 -7.29 -4.74 3.98
N ALA A 604 -6.48 -5.52 3.26
CA ALA A 604 -6.55 -5.59 1.81
C ALA A 604 -7.95 -6.02 1.34
N PRO A 605 -8.57 -5.31 0.37
CA PRO A 605 -9.91 -5.63 -0.11
C PRO A 605 -10.08 -7.09 -0.57
N ALA A 606 -9.02 -7.69 -1.11
CA ALA A 606 -8.98 -9.09 -1.54
C ALA A 606 -9.07 -10.08 -0.37
N VAL A 607 -8.56 -9.73 0.80
CA VAL A 607 -8.63 -10.52 2.04
C VAL A 607 -9.97 -10.31 2.73
N MET A 608 -10.42 -9.06 2.79
CA MET A 608 -11.71 -8.68 3.38
C MET A 608 -12.91 -9.26 2.62
N ALA A 609 -12.77 -9.52 1.31
CA ALA A 609 -13.77 -10.29 0.58
C ALA A 609 -13.99 -11.66 1.24
N SER A 610 -12.92 -12.31 1.72
CA SER A 610 -12.95 -13.67 2.29
C SER A 610 -13.39 -13.75 3.74
N LEU A 611 -13.17 -12.69 4.51
CA LEU A 611 -13.60 -12.56 5.92
C LEU A 611 -14.97 -11.87 6.06
N GLY A 612 -15.71 -11.72 4.95
CA GLY A 612 -16.95 -10.96 4.87
C GLY A 612 -16.70 -9.47 4.61
N PRO A 613 -17.13 -8.93 3.45
CA PRO A 613 -16.95 -7.52 3.15
C PRO A 613 -17.60 -6.65 4.24
N ASP A 614 -16.95 -5.54 4.59
CA ASP A 614 -17.61 -4.52 5.37
C ASP A 614 -18.79 -3.95 4.57
N ALA A 615 -19.86 -3.55 5.27
CA ALA A 615 -20.95 -2.85 4.62
C ALA A 615 -20.36 -1.62 3.89
N PRO A 616 -20.80 -1.32 2.66
CA PRO A 616 -20.40 -0.07 2.01
C PRO A 616 -20.70 1.07 2.99
N PRO A 617 -19.81 2.07 3.12
CA PRO A 617 -20.06 3.19 4.01
C PRO A 617 -21.44 3.75 3.69
N HIS A 618 -22.31 3.80 4.71
CA HIS A 618 -23.61 4.43 4.57
C HIS A 618 -23.37 5.85 4.06
N ASP A 619 -23.80 6.12 2.84
CA ASP A 619 -23.90 7.47 2.33
C ASP A 619 -24.85 8.23 3.28
N PRO A 620 -24.40 9.29 3.99
CA PRO A 620 -25.24 10.03 4.92
C PRO A 620 -26.45 10.71 4.23
N THR A 621 -26.52 10.64 2.90
CA THR A 621 -27.59 11.22 2.09
C THR A 621 -28.85 10.37 1.97
N ASP A 622 -28.82 9.07 2.35
CA ASP A 622 -30.02 8.22 2.26
C ASP A 622 -30.83 8.20 3.56
N ARG A 623 -31.56 9.30 3.82
CA ARG A 623 -32.47 9.45 4.96
C ARG A 623 -33.85 8.79 4.76
N THR A 624 -34.00 7.79 3.90
CA THR A 624 -35.32 7.19 3.66
C THR A 624 -35.57 5.82 4.30
N CYS A 625 -34.57 5.20 4.91
CA CYS A 625 -34.71 3.83 5.45
C CYS A 625 -34.43 3.67 6.96
N ALA A 626 -34.74 4.69 7.78
CA ALA A 626 -34.62 4.61 9.23
C ALA A 626 -35.96 4.88 9.94
N THR A 627 -37.02 4.15 9.58
CA THR A 627 -38.24 4.01 10.41
C THR A 627 -39.04 2.78 9.98
N LYS A 628 -38.52 1.57 10.21
CA LYS A 628 -39.35 0.35 10.36
C LYS A 628 -38.49 -0.80 10.88
N GLY A 629 -38.56 -1.03 12.19
CA GLY A 629 -37.84 -2.13 12.81
C GLY A 629 -38.08 -2.24 14.31
N ARG A 630 -39.34 -2.44 14.74
CA ARG A 630 -39.72 -3.16 15.96
C ARG A 630 -41.25 -3.22 16.07
N ASN A 631 -41.84 -4.34 15.67
CA ASN A 631 -42.80 -5.11 16.47
C ASN A 631 -43.29 -6.35 15.72
N MET A 632 -43.50 -7.41 16.49
CA MET A 632 -43.79 -8.79 16.11
C MET A 632 -45.14 -9.01 15.39
N LYS A 633 -45.19 -10.15 14.68
CA LYS A 633 -46.26 -10.91 13.99
C LYS A 633 -47.60 -11.06 14.78
N PRO A 634 -48.72 -11.69 14.26
CA PRO A 634 -48.88 -12.52 13.05
C PRO A 634 -50.21 -12.37 12.23
N ALA A 635 -50.23 -13.12 11.10
CA ALA A 635 -51.36 -13.89 10.55
C ALA A 635 -52.20 -13.35 9.36
N THR A 636 -52.24 -14.21 8.33
CA THR A 636 -53.36 -14.58 7.43
C THR A 636 -53.70 -13.77 6.16
N THR A 637 -53.98 -14.59 5.13
CA THR A 637 -54.94 -14.44 4.02
C THR A 637 -54.58 -13.63 2.77
N THR A 638 -54.25 -14.41 1.73
CA THR A 638 -54.88 -14.49 0.39
C THR A 638 -54.98 -13.28 -0.55
N TYR A 639 -54.85 -13.68 -1.83
CA TYR A 639 -55.42 -13.15 -3.07
C TYR A 639 -54.50 -12.43 -4.06
N THR A 640 -54.61 -12.97 -5.27
CA THR A 640 -53.96 -12.73 -6.57
C THR A 640 -54.43 -11.44 -7.26
N PRO A 641 -53.74 -11.02 -8.35
CA PRO A 641 -53.83 -9.67 -8.94
C PRO A 641 -55.00 -9.54 -9.93
N PRO A 642 -55.23 -8.35 -10.51
CA PRO A 642 -54.89 -8.23 -11.94
C PRO A 642 -54.42 -6.85 -12.44
N ASP A 643 -53.86 -6.92 -13.64
CA ASP A 643 -53.63 -5.88 -14.67
C ASP A 643 -54.63 -4.72 -14.73
N LEU A 644 -54.18 -3.57 -15.26
CA LEU A 644 -54.70 -2.99 -16.52
C LEU A 644 -54.01 -1.66 -16.92
N THR A 645 -53.43 -1.72 -18.11
CA THR A 645 -53.23 -0.70 -19.17
C THR A 645 -53.93 0.68 -19.06
N ARG A 646 -53.21 1.79 -19.40
CA ARG A 646 -53.55 2.79 -20.47
C ARG A 646 -52.73 4.10 -20.41
N ASN A 647 -51.79 4.26 -21.35
CA ASN A 647 -51.73 5.24 -22.47
C ASN A 647 -52.29 6.70 -22.41
N TRP A 648 -51.38 7.66 -22.70
CA TRP A 648 -51.46 9.00 -23.38
C TRP A 648 -52.09 10.24 -22.63
N PRO A 649 -51.89 11.53 -23.04
CA PRO A 649 -50.66 12.37 -22.98
C PRO A 649 -50.86 13.86 -22.52
N THR A 650 -49.77 14.54 -22.07
CA THR A 650 -49.53 16.03 -22.04
C THR A 650 -50.48 16.91 -21.16
N PRO A 651 -50.21 18.20 -20.82
CA PRO A 651 -49.10 19.12 -21.16
C PRO A 651 -48.48 19.90 -19.95
N LEU A 652 -47.51 20.75 -20.30
CA LEU A 652 -46.86 21.82 -19.53
C LEU A 652 -47.67 22.46 -18.39
N ALA A 653 -47.03 22.60 -17.22
CA ALA A 653 -47.30 23.66 -16.26
C ALA A 653 -45.96 24.34 -15.93
N ASP A 654 -45.78 25.50 -16.54
CA ASP A 654 -44.77 26.50 -16.22
C ASP A 654 -45.17 27.15 -14.89
N ASN A 655 -44.34 27.00 -13.86
CA ASN A 655 -44.44 27.79 -12.64
C ASN A 655 -43.06 28.38 -12.38
N GLY A 656 -42.97 29.68 -12.66
CA GLY A 656 -41.80 30.50 -12.47
C GLY A 656 -41.35 30.53 -11.01
N ASP A 657 -40.07 30.22 -10.82
CA ASP A 657 -39.25 30.80 -9.76
C ASP A 657 -37.80 30.83 -10.31
N ALA A 658 -37.52 31.81 -11.16
CA ALA A 658 -36.22 32.00 -11.81
C ALA A 658 -35.19 32.55 -10.81
N ARG A 659 -34.76 31.74 -9.84
CA ARG A 659 -33.50 32.00 -9.12
C ARG A 659 -32.35 31.54 -10.00
N HIS A 660 -31.71 32.49 -10.66
CA HIS A 660 -30.44 32.30 -11.38
C HIS A 660 -29.32 32.03 -10.36
N GLY A 661 -29.30 30.83 -9.79
CA GLY A 661 -28.26 30.39 -8.87
C GLY A 661 -27.02 29.90 -9.63
N SER A 662 -25.84 30.23 -9.09
CA SER A 662 -24.56 29.67 -9.49
C SER A 662 -24.58 28.12 -9.41
N ARG A 663 -23.98 27.44 -10.38
CA ARG A 663 -24.06 25.97 -10.52
C ARG A 663 -22.68 25.38 -10.77
N LEU A 664 -22.18 24.59 -9.81
CA LEU A 664 -21.07 23.65 -9.99
C LEU A 664 -21.47 22.60 -11.04
N VAL A 665 -20.70 22.46 -12.12
CA VAL A 665 -21.11 21.60 -13.23
C VAL A 665 -20.51 20.21 -13.16
N GLU A 666 -19.20 20.02 -12.91
CA GLU A 666 -18.61 18.68 -12.68
C GLU A 666 -17.12 18.81 -12.31
N THR A 667 -16.52 17.72 -11.82
CA THR A 667 -15.06 17.56 -11.64
C THR A 667 -14.42 17.15 -12.95
N PHE A 668 -13.30 17.78 -13.33
CA PHE A 668 -12.48 17.33 -14.45
C PHE A 668 -11.98 15.91 -14.22
N ASP A 669 -12.20 15.04 -15.21
CA ASP A 669 -11.70 13.68 -15.19
C ASP A 669 -10.62 13.56 -16.27
N THR A 670 -9.35 13.51 -15.84
CA THR A 670 -8.16 13.52 -16.70
C THR A 670 -7.53 12.14 -16.88
N ASP A 671 -8.18 11.09 -16.35
CA ASP A 671 -7.65 9.72 -16.36
C ASP A 671 -7.81 9.09 -17.76
N SER A 672 -6.71 9.01 -18.51
CA SER A 672 -6.64 8.32 -19.80
C SER A 672 -6.48 6.80 -19.58
N GLN A 673 -7.41 6.00 -20.11
CA GLN A 673 -7.17 4.58 -20.40
C GLN A 673 -6.76 4.45 -21.88
N GLU A 674 -5.48 4.18 -22.12
CA GLU A 674 -5.00 3.53 -23.34
C GLU A 674 -4.37 2.20 -22.95
N GLY A 675 -4.61 1.17 -23.77
CA GLY A 675 -4.30 -0.22 -23.51
C GLY A 675 -2.81 -0.56 -23.51
N ASP A 676 -2.50 -1.68 -22.84
CA ASP A 676 -1.18 -2.33 -22.73
C ASP A 676 -0.07 -1.57 -21.97
N ALA A 677 -0.47 -0.80 -20.96
CA ALA A 677 0.29 -0.56 -19.74
C ALA A 677 -0.69 -0.27 -18.60
N LEU A 678 -0.41 -0.75 -17.38
CA LEU A 678 -1.16 -0.32 -16.19
C LEU A 678 -1.12 1.22 -16.12
N PRO A 679 -2.22 1.90 -15.70
CA PRO A 679 -2.24 3.35 -15.61
C PRO A 679 -1.10 3.78 -14.72
N SER A 680 -0.17 4.58 -15.25
CA SER A 680 0.86 5.20 -14.43
C SER A 680 0.17 5.97 -13.32
N ALA A 681 0.75 5.97 -12.12
CA ALA A 681 0.35 6.87 -11.05
C ALA A 681 0.59 8.36 -11.41
N ASP A 682 0.99 8.64 -12.66
CA ASP A 682 1.41 9.91 -13.22
C ASP A 682 0.36 10.58 -14.12
N ALA A 683 -0.93 10.27 -13.95
CA ALA A 683 -1.96 11.13 -14.55
C ALA A 683 -1.80 12.54 -13.94
N PRO A 684 -1.35 13.55 -14.71
CA PRO A 684 -1.00 14.83 -14.12
C PRO A 684 -2.28 15.54 -13.70
N ARG A 685 -2.38 15.88 -12.41
CA ARG A 685 -3.57 16.52 -11.84
C ARG A 685 -3.46 18.05 -12.00
N PRO A 686 -4.48 18.75 -12.54
CA PRO A 686 -4.34 20.17 -12.86
C PRO A 686 -4.21 21.06 -11.62
N LYS A 687 -2.97 21.46 -11.30
CA LYS A 687 -2.66 22.55 -10.35
C LYS A 687 -2.55 23.85 -11.14
N HIS A 688 -3.21 24.92 -10.71
CA HIS A 688 -3.27 26.20 -11.45
C HIS A 688 -3.79 26.02 -12.90
N PRO A 689 -5.07 25.61 -13.08
CA PRO A 689 -5.62 25.34 -14.40
C PRO A 689 -5.89 26.64 -15.18
N TRP A 690 -5.27 26.76 -16.34
CA TRP A 690 -5.51 27.84 -17.29
C TRP A 690 -6.15 27.30 -18.56
N MET A 691 -7.41 27.69 -18.80
CA MET A 691 -8.16 27.24 -19.97
C MET A 691 -8.59 28.42 -20.83
N ILE A 692 -8.36 28.29 -22.14
CA ILE A 692 -8.86 29.22 -23.15
C ILE A 692 -9.59 28.45 -24.26
N GLN A 693 -10.49 29.14 -24.95
CA GLN A 693 -11.12 28.60 -26.15
C GLN A 693 -10.35 29.07 -27.40
N TRP A 694 -10.01 28.14 -28.29
CA TRP A 694 -9.40 28.44 -29.59
C TRP A 694 -10.01 27.57 -30.68
N LYS A 695 -10.63 28.20 -31.69
CA LYS A 695 -11.43 27.51 -32.72
C LYS A 695 -12.50 26.61 -32.05
N ASP A 696 -12.62 25.37 -32.51
CA ASP A 696 -13.56 24.36 -31.98
C ASP A 696 -13.05 23.63 -30.72
N ASN A 697 -11.87 24.00 -30.20
CA ASN A 697 -11.20 23.32 -29.09
C ASN A 697 -11.02 24.23 -27.86
N PHE A 698 -10.98 23.60 -26.70
CA PHE A 698 -10.52 24.17 -25.44
C PHE A 698 -9.07 23.73 -25.22
N LEU A 699 -8.19 24.71 -25.02
CA LEU A 699 -6.78 24.51 -24.70
C LEU A 699 -6.60 24.68 -23.20
N LEU A 700 -6.00 23.70 -22.55
CA LEU A 700 -5.74 23.67 -21.11
C LEU A 700 -4.22 23.56 -20.87
N THR A 701 -3.70 24.48 -20.07
CA THR A 701 -2.34 24.43 -19.51
C THR A 701 -2.42 24.43 -17.99
N PHE A 702 -1.49 23.74 -17.33
CA PHE A 702 -1.44 23.68 -15.87
C PHE A 702 -0.05 23.29 -15.37
N THR A 703 0.14 23.41 -14.06
CA THR A 703 1.42 23.15 -13.40
C THR A 703 1.75 21.66 -13.36
N LEU A 704 2.77 21.27 -14.13
CA LEU A 704 3.37 19.92 -14.13
C LEU A 704 4.69 19.86 -13.33
N GLY A 705 5.27 21.01 -12.97
CA GLY A 705 6.50 21.14 -12.18
C GLY A 705 7.80 21.00 -12.97
N ASN A 706 7.84 20.16 -14.02
CA ASN A 706 9.07 19.88 -14.78
C ASN A 706 8.98 20.16 -16.29
N ARG A 707 7.79 20.51 -16.81
CA ARG A 707 7.56 20.79 -18.23
C ARG A 707 6.30 21.61 -18.43
N ILE A 708 6.08 22.10 -19.65
CA ILE A 708 4.84 22.77 -20.05
C ILE A 708 4.20 21.99 -21.20
N GLU A 709 2.94 21.61 -21.02
CA GLU A 709 2.13 20.92 -22.02
C GLU A 709 0.85 21.72 -22.29
N ILE A 710 0.38 21.68 -23.54
CA ILE A 710 -0.95 22.17 -23.94
C ILE A 710 -1.82 20.96 -24.23
N TRP A 711 -2.95 20.87 -23.53
CA TRP A 711 -3.94 19.82 -23.72
C TRP A 711 -5.12 20.39 -24.50
N SER A 712 -5.53 19.75 -25.58
CA SER A 712 -6.57 20.21 -26.51
C SER A 712 -7.75 19.24 -26.54
N SER A 713 -8.96 19.74 -26.26
CA SER A 713 -10.19 18.96 -26.30
C SER A 713 -11.36 19.74 -26.90
N ARG A 714 -12.26 19.07 -27.61
CA ARG A 714 -13.52 19.65 -28.12
C ARG A 714 -14.58 19.89 -27.03
N ASN A 715 -14.35 19.38 -25.81
CA ASN A 715 -15.25 19.52 -24.68
C ASN A 715 -14.47 20.03 -23.47
N ALA A 716 -14.91 21.17 -22.91
CA ALA A 716 -14.32 21.79 -21.73
C ALA A 716 -14.32 20.86 -20.49
N GLU A 717 -15.19 19.85 -20.45
CA GLU A 717 -15.31 18.93 -19.31
C GLU A 717 -14.53 17.62 -19.49
N ASN A 718 -14.16 17.25 -20.73
CA ASN A 718 -13.56 15.95 -21.03
C ASN A 718 -12.16 16.09 -21.61
N PHE A 719 -11.17 15.90 -20.74
CA PHE A 719 -9.75 15.85 -21.11
C PHE A 719 -9.14 14.44 -20.95
N LYS A 720 -9.97 13.38 -20.85
CA LYS A 720 -9.47 11.97 -20.83
C LYS A 720 -8.86 11.55 -22.16
N HIS A 721 -9.50 11.97 -23.25
CA HIS A 721 -9.12 11.68 -24.63
C HIS A 721 -8.81 12.99 -25.37
N CYS A 722 -7.87 13.75 -24.83
CA CYS A 722 -7.40 15.01 -25.40
C CYS A 722 -6.08 14.81 -26.17
N GLU A 723 -5.83 15.68 -27.14
CA GLU A 723 -4.53 15.79 -27.78
C GLU A 723 -3.57 16.53 -26.82
N LYS A 724 -2.38 15.97 -26.57
CA LYS A 724 -1.39 16.53 -25.64
C LYS A 724 -0.14 16.92 -26.40
N THR A 725 0.20 18.20 -26.36
CA THR A 725 1.40 18.74 -27.00
C THR A 725 2.38 19.19 -25.94
N LEU A 726 3.55 18.56 -25.89
CA LEU A 726 4.68 19.03 -25.09
C LEU A 726 5.35 20.21 -25.80
N ILE A 727 5.21 21.41 -25.24
CA ILE A 727 5.73 22.63 -25.88
C ILE A 727 7.10 23.03 -25.38
N TRP A 728 7.45 22.71 -24.13
CA TRP A 728 8.76 23.09 -23.57
C TRP A 728 9.18 22.24 -22.38
N ARG A 729 10.50 22.03 -22.25
CA ARG A 729 11.19 21.43 -21.09
C ARG A 729 12.46 22.23 -20.79
N PRO A 730 12.88 22.33 -19.52
CA PRO A 730 14.17 22.93 -19.17
C PRO A 730 15.33 22.13 -19.81
N ASP A 731 16.13 22.79 -20.63
CA ASP A 731 17.21 22.23 -21.45
C ASP A 731 18.61 22.70 -21.00
N GLY A 732 18.73 23.13 -19.74
CA GLY A 732 19.98 23.69 -19.20
C GLY A 732 20.11 25.21 -19.41
N SER A 733 19.01 25.89 -19.74
CA SER A 733 18.89 27.35 -19.96
C SER A 733 19.22 28.25 -18.74
N GLY A 734 19.74 27.69 -17.65
CA GLY A 734 20.03 28.41 -16.40
C GLY A 734 18.79 28.72 -15.55
N TRP A 735 17.61 28.27 -15.97
CA TRP A 735 16.33 28.40 -15.28
C TRP A 735 15.60 27.05 -15.16
N ALA A 736 14.98 26.82 -13.99
CA ALA A 736 14.05 25.77 -13.54
C ALA A 736 14.62 24.39 -13.14
N PRO A 737 14.45 24.02 -11.86
CA PRO A 737 13.29 23.25 -11.39
C PRO A 737 12.10 24.14 -10.95
N GLY A 738 10.92 23.56 -10.68
CA GLY A 738 9.80 24.30 -10.06
C GLY A 738 8.92 25.17 -10.97
N ILE A 739 8.53 24.68 -12.16
CA ILE A 739 7.63 25.42 -13.08
C ILE A 739 6.21 25.53 -12.49
N TRP A 740 5.69 26.75 -12.29
CA TRP A 740 4.32 27.00 -11.80
C TRP A 740 3.49 27.88 -12.75
N ALA A 741 2.17 27.72 -12.66
CA ALA A 741 1.13 28.54 -13.28
C ALA A 741 1.41 28.97 -14.75
N PRO A 742 1.52 28.03 -15.70
CA PRO A 742 1.67 28.39 -17.10
C PRO A 742 0.34 28.91 -17.68
N GLU A 743 0.30 30.17 -18.07
CA GLU A 743 -0.81 30.81 -18.75
C GLU A 743 -0.53 31.00 -20.25
N LEU A 744 -1.42 30.47 -21.08
CA LEU A 744 -1.38 30.60 -22.54
C LEU A 744 -2.16 31.83 -22.99
N HIS A 745 -1.49 32.75 -23.70
CA HIS A 745 -2.04 34.02 -24.18
C HIS A 745 -1.85 34.18 -25.69
N ASN A 746 -2.87 34.67 -26.39
CA ASN A 746 -2.76 35.09 -27.80
C ASN A 746 -2.69 36.61 -27.86
N LEU A 747 -1.53 37.15 -28.21
CA LEU A 747 -1.28 38.59 -28.28
C LEU A 747 -0.96 38.96 -29.73
N ASN A 748 -1.86 39.70 -30.38
CA ASN A 748 -1.71 40.14 -31.78
C ASN A 748 -1.41 39.02 -32.79
N GLY A 749 -2.02 37.83 -32.61
CA GLY A 749 -1.84 36.69 -33.51
C GLY A 749 -0.58 35.85 -33.24
N VAL A 750 0.17 36.17 -32.19
CA VAL A 750 1.33 35.40 -31.72
C VAL A 750 1.01 34.79 -30.36
N TRP A 751 1.38 33.54 -30.17
CA TRP A 751 1.17 32.82 -28.92
C TRP A 751 2.33 33.00 -27.95
N TYR A 752 2.00 33.29 -26.70
CA TYR A 752 2.93 33.40 -25.59
C TYR A 752 2.48 32.53 -24.44
N VAL A 753 3.44 31.96 -23.70
CA VAL A 753 3.16 31.34 -22.39
C VAL A 753 3.95 32.08 -21.33
N TYR A 754 3.23 32.66 -20.36
CA TYR A 754 3.81 33.26 -19.18
C TYR A 754 3.75 32.23 -18.05
N PHE A 755 4.85 31.99 -17.37
CA PHE A 755 4.93 30.99 -16.30
C PHE A 755 5.95 31.40 -15.26
N SER A 756 5.85 30.84 -14.05
CA SER A 756 6.83 31.08 -12.99
C SER A 756 7.91 29.99 -13.01
N GLY A 757 9.18 30.38 -12.87
CA GLY A 757 10.29 29.44 -12.76
C GLY A 757 11.40 29.95 -11.86
N GLU A 758 12.15 29.02 -11.28
CA GLU A 758 13.19 29.29 -10.28
C GLU A 758 14.60 29.24 -10.88
N LYS A 759 15.58 29.87 -10.23
CA LYS A 759 17.00 29.66 -10.57
C LYS A 759 17.50 28.39 -9.87
N PRO A 760 18.15 27.44 -10.60
CA PRO A 760 18.65 26.21 -10.01
C PRO A 760 19.54 26.47 -8.78
N GLY A 761 19.20 25.84 -7.65
CA GLY A 761 19.97 25.92 -6.40
C GLY A 761 19.77 27.18 -5.55
N GLN A 762 18.90 28.12 -5.94
CA GLN A 762 18.62 29.35 -5.17
C GLN A 762 17.28 29.34 -4.41
N GLY A 763 16.50 28.26 -4.54
CA GLY A 763 15.25 28.05 -3.79
C GLY A 763 14.09 28.98 -4.20
N ALA A 764 13.00 28.92 -3.44
CA ALA A 764 11.72 29.55 -3.79
C ALA A 764 11.80 31.09 -3.98
N ALA A 765 12.68 31.79 -3.26
CA ALA A 765 12.86 33.25 -3.38
C ALA A 765 13.37 33.68 -4.78
N SER A 766 13.90 32.75 -5.58
CA SER A 766 14.43 33.02 -6.92
C SER A 766 13.39 33.01 -8.04
N HIS A 767 12.10 32.76 -7.74
CA HIS A 767 11.06 32.70 -8.78
C HIS A 767 10.89 34.02 -9.52
N ARG A 768 10.85 33.94 -10.85
CA ARG A 768 10.54 35.05 -11.75
C ARG A 768 9.49 34.61 -12.77
N THR A 769 8.81 35.60 -13.34
CA THR A 769 7.98 35.43 -14.54
C THR A 769 8.87 35.20 -15.76
N LEU A 770 8.76 34.01 -16.36
CA LEU A 770 9.43 33.58 -17.58
C LEU A 770 8.43 33.53 -18.75
N VAL A 771 8.95 33.68 -19.97
CA VAL A 771 8.13 33.75 -21.19
C VAL A 771 8.58 32.76 -22.25
N LEU A 772 7.63 32.02 -22.83
CA LEU A 772 7.79 31.30 -24.09
C LEU A 772 7.08 32.05 -25.20
N ARG A 773 7.62 31.99 -26.41
CA ARG A 773 7.01 32.53 -27.63
C ARG A 773 6.89 31.44 -28.68
N SER A 774 5.75 31.35 -29.36
CA SER A 774 5.61 30.51 -30.55
C SER A 774 5.95 31.28 -31.83
N ARG A 775 6.66 30.62 -32.75
CA ARG A 775 6.86 31.07 -34.15
C ARG A 775 5.70 30.72 -35.07
N SER A 776 4.81 29.83 -34.63
CA SER A 776 3.66 29.35 -35.41
C SER A 776 2.37 30.03 -34.94
N GLN A 777 1.42 30.19 -35.86
CA GLN A 777 0.05 30.60 -35.51
C GLN A 777 -0.75 29.46 -34.85
N ASP A 778 -0.28 28.22 -34.98
CA ASP A 778 -0.84 27.06 -34.29
C ASP A 778 -0.09 26.85 -32.96
N PRO A 779 -0.77 26.97 -31.79
CA PRO A 779 -0.14 26.75 -30.50
C PRO A 779 0.22 25.26 -30.28
N LEU A 780 -0.33 24.33 -31.06
CA LEU A 780 -0.07 22.89 -30.94
C LEU A 780 1.17 22.41 -31.72
N ASP A 781 1.86 23.30 -32.45
CA ASP A 781 3.15 22.98 -33.06
C ASP A 781 4.28 23.04 -32.01
N ALA A 782 4.62 21.88 -31.44
CA ALA A 782 5.67 21.74 -30.42
C ALA A 782 7.05 22.31 -30.84
N LYS A 783 7.40 22.30 -32.14
CA LYS A 783 8.73 22.74 -32.62
C LYS A 783 8.83 24.26 -32.78
N ALA A 784 7.70 24.95 -32.74
CA ALA A 784 7.62 26.38 -32.93
C ALA A 784 7.91 27.20 -31.66
N TRP A 785 7.90 26.57 -30.48
CA TRP A 785 8.07 27.25 -29.20
C TRP A 785 9.55 27.52 -28.87
N GLU A 786 9.84 28.76 -28.51
CA GLU A 786 11.16 29.26 -28.13
C GLU A 786 11.12 29.87 -26.72
N PHE A 787 12.15 29.60 -25.93
CA PHE A 787 12.31 30.18 -24.58
C PHE A 787 12.94 31.57 -24.68
N MET A 788 12.23 32.59 -24.17
CA MET A 788 12.67 33.99 -24.23
C MET A 788 13.39 34.45 -22.95
N GLY A 789 13.28 33.70 -21.85
CA GLY A 789 13.84 34.09 -20.56
C GLY A 789 12.86 34.87 -19.67
N PRO A 790 13.35 35.59 -18.64
CA PRO A 790 12.52 36.39 -17.74
C PRO A 790 11.94 37.63 -18.43
N LEU A 791 10.75 38.04 -17.99
CA LEU A 791 10.11 39.28 -18.46
C LEU A 791 11.00 40.49 -18.15
N HIS A 792 11.45 41.21 -19.17
CA HIS A 792 12.36 42.34 -19.02
C HIS A 792 11.63 43.55 -18.44
N GLY A 793 12.33 44.39 -17.66
CA GLY A 793 11.77 45.62 -17.09
C GLY A 793 10.99 45.46 -15.78
N VAL A 794 10.82 44.23 -15.29
CA VAL A 794 10.30 43.97 -13.94
C VAL A 794 11.46 44.00 -12.92
N PRO A 795 11.29 44.59 -11.72
CA PRO A 795 12.32 44.56 -10.68
C PRO A 795 12.75 43.14 -10.31
N ASP A 796 14.01 42.99 -9.88
CA ASP A 796 14.55 41.69 -9.48
C ASP A 796 14.08 41.28 -8.08
N HIS A 797 12.78 40.96 -7.97
CA HIS A 797 12.13 40.44 -6.77
C HIS A 797 11.35 39.16 -7.07
N TRP A 798 10.84 38.50 -6.04
CA TRP A 798 9.98 37.34 -6.22
C TRP A 798 8.70 37.74 -6.95
N ALA A 799 8.45 37.15 -8.12
CA ALA A 799 7.34 37.45 -9.01
C ALA A 799 6.78 36.17 -9.65
N ILE A 800 5.50 35.87 -9.43
CA ILE A 800 4.81 34.67 -9.91
C ILE A 800 3.42 35.00 -10.50
N ASP A 801 2.80 33.99 -11.11
CA ASP A 801 1.42 34.00 -11.58
C ASP A 801 1.09 35.24 -12.43
N ALA A 802 1.88 35.47 -13.49
CA ALA A 802 1.69 36.63 -14.35
C ALA A 802 0.58 36.41 -15.38
N THR A 803 -0.36 37.35 -15.45
CA THR A 803 -1.42 37.41 -16.45
C THR A 803 -1.29 38.68 -17.29
N VAL A 804 -1.45 38.54 -18.61
CA VAL A 804 -1.32 39.66 -19.57
C VAL A 804 -2.66 39.93 -20.23
N PHE A 805 -3.02 41.20 -20.33
CA PHE A 805 -4.27 41.62 -20.95
C PHE A 805 -4.14 42.97 -21.66
N CYS A 806 -5.05 43.23 -22.61
CA CYS A 806 -5.10 44.48 -23.35
C CYS A 806 -6.31 45.32 -22.90
N LEU A 807 -6.08 46.59 -22.62
CA LEU A 807 -7.10 47.61 -22.38
C LEU A 807 -6.94 48.72 -23.41
N GLY A 808 -7.88 48.79 -24.36
CA GLY A 808 -7.76 49.71 -25.49
C GLY A 808 -6.59 49.31 -26.40
N GLN A 809 -5.67 50.23 -26.65
CA GLN A 809 -4.45 49.98 -27.44
C GLN A 809 -3.25 49.59 -26.58
N ASP A 810 -3.39 49.65 -25.25
CA ASP A 810 -2.30 49.41 -24.30
C ASP A 810 -2.34 47.98 -23.75
N MET A 811 -1.16 47.42 -23.51
CA MET A 811 -0.96 46.09 -22.94
C MET A 811 -0.44 46.20 -21.50
N TYR A 812 -0.98 45.38 -20.61
CA TYR A 812 -0.64 45.37 -19.19
C TYR A 812 -0.33 43.96 -18.73
N CYS A 813 0.61 43.83 -17.80
CA CYS A 813 0.93 42.59 -17.09
C CYS A 813 0.61 42.79 -15.61
N CYS A 814 -0.21 41.91 -15.05
CA CYS A 814 -0.45 41.83 -13.63
C CYS A 814 0.16 40.54 -13.07
N TYR A 815 0.91 40.64 -11.98
CA TYR A 815 1.56 39.50 -11.36
C TYR A 815 1.54 39.63 -9.83
N SER A 816 1.73 38.50 -9.14
CA SER A 816 1.90 38.46 -7.70
C SER A 816 3.37 38.59 -7.34
N GLY A 817 3.72 39.44 -6.38
CA GLY A 817 5.11 39.60 -5.97
C GLY A 817 5.27 39.97 -4.51
N TRP A 818 6.48 39.78 -3.99
CA TRP A 818 6.86 40.35 -2.70
C TRP A 818 7.08 41.87 -2.84
N PRO A 819 6.77 42.68 -1.82
CA PRO A 819 7.11 44.10 -1.81
C PRO A 819 8.57 44.32 -2.22
N VAL A 820 8.81 45.27 -3.14
CA VAL A 820 10.15 45.51 -3.68
C VAL A 820 11.12 45.85 -2.53
N GLY A 821 12.16 45.03 -2.37
CA GLY A 821 13.14 45.15 -1.28
C GLY A 821 12.84 44.29 -0.03
N ASP A 822 11.70 43.62 0.03
CA ASP A 822 11.36 42.66 1.07
C ASP A 822 11.50 41.22 0.57
N ASN A 823 12.20 40.39 1.35
CA ASN A 823 12.46 38.97 1.07
C ASN A 823 11.97 38.07 2.22
N SER A 824 11.07 38.57 3.07
CA SER A 824 10.66 37.93 4.33
C SER A 824 9.55 36.87 4.18
N ASP A 825 8.98 36.68 2.98
CA ASP A 825 7.83 35.77 2.74
C ASP A 825 6.63 36.09 3.68
N THR A 826 6.43 37.37 4.00
CA THR A 826 5.35 37.83 4.90
C THR A 826 4.19 38.45 4.14
N GLU A 827 4.41 39.06 2.98
CA GLU A 827 3.37 39.74 2.22
C GLU A 827 3.53 39.48 0.71
N GLN A 828 2.41 39.19 0.04
CA GLN A 828 2.32 39.08 -1.41
C GLN A 828 1.26 40.06 -1.92
N ASP A 829 1.69 40.96 -2.79
CA ASP A 829 0.91 42.05 -3.37
C ASP A 829 0.68 41.81 -4.87
N LEU A 830 -0.40 42.39 -5.41
CA LEU A 830 -0.62 42.43 -6.86
C LEU A 830 -0.01 43.69 -7.45
N PHE A 831 0.93 43.48 -8.37
CA PHE A 831 1.58 44.52 -9.15
C PHE A 831 0.97 44.59 -10.54
N LEU A 832 0.86 45.80 -11.09
CA LEU A 832 0.46 46.06 -12.46
C LEU A 832 1.55 46.89 -13.14
N VAL A 833 1.94 46.48 -14.35
CA VAL A 833 2.93 47.20 -15.16
C VAL A 833 2.46 47.27 -16.61
N LYS A 834 2.75 48.38 -17.29
CA LYS A 834 2.48 48.54 -18.72
C LYS A 834 3.59 47.86 -19.54
N LEU A 835 3.22 47.14 -20.58
CA LEU A 835 4.14 46.49 -21.51
C LEU A 835 4.32 47.34 -22.78
N SER A 836 5.57 47.54 -23.23
CA SER A 836 5.86 48.13 -24.54
C SER A 836 5.68 47.09 -25.66
N ASP A 837 6.04 45.85 -25.36
CA ASP A 837 5.81 44.67 -26.18
C ASP A 837 5.66 43.44 -25.25
N PRO A 838 5.22 42.28 -25.75
CA PRO A 838 4.98 41.10 -24.90
C PRO A 838 6.17 40.65 -24.01
N LEU A 839 7.41 41.08 -24.29
CA LEU A 839 8.61 40.67 -23.57
C LEU A 839 9.23 41.79 -22.71
N HIS A 840 8.81 43.04 -22.88
CA HIS A 840 9.41 44.20 -22.20
C HIS A 840 8.35 45.04 -21.47
N ALA A 841 8.51 45.11 -20.16
CA ALA A 841 7.75 45.99 -19.27
C ALA A 841 8.41 47.37 -19.17
N ILE A 842 7.58 48.41 -19.07
CA ILE A 842 8.02 49.78 -18.84
C ILE A 842 8.16 49.97 -17.33
N SER A 843 9.37 49.79 -16.80
CA SER A 843 9.67 49.76 -15.36
C SER A 843 9.04 50.92 -14.56
N ASP A 844 9.04 52.13 -15.13
CA ASP A 844 8.53 53.36 -14.49
C ASP A 844 7.01 53.37 -14.28
N THR A 845 6.29 52.41 -14.87
CA THR A 845 4.82 52.29 -14.74
C THR A 845 4.39 51.31 -13.66
N LEU A 846 5.33 50.63 -12.99
CA LEU A 846 5.03 49.62 -11.99
C LEU A 846 4.25 50.20 -10.82
N THR A 847 3.07 49.66 -10.57
CA THR A 847 2.15 50.13 -9.53
C THR A 847 1.54 48.97 -8.75
N VAL A 848 1.41 49.10 -7.43
CA VAL A 848 0.69 48.13 -6.58
C VAL A 848 -0.81 48.46 -6.61
N ILE A 849 -1.62 47.51 -7.10
CA ILE A 849 -3.07 47.70 -7.25
C ILE A 849 -3.87 47.03 -6.13
N SER A 850 -3.28 46.06 -5.41
CA SER A 850 -3.94 45.37 -4.30
C SER A 850 -2.94 44.88 -3.28
N ARG A 851 -3.25 45.11 -1.99
CA ARG A 851 -2.55 44.57 -0.82
C ARG A 851 -3.49 43.74 0.05
N PRO A 852 -3.00 42.69 0.75
CA PRO A 852 -3.80 41.84 1.62
C PRO A 852 -4.19 42.59 2.91
N THR A 853 -5.25 43.40 2.81
CA THR A 853 -5.73 44.31 3.86
C THR A 853 -6.94 43.75 4.58
N LEU A 854 -7.67 42.81 3.96
CA LEU A 854 -8.85 42.20 4.55
C LEU A 854 -8.45 41.01 5.43
N PRO A 855 -9.13 40.76 6.56
CA PRO A 855 -8.78 39.67 7.49
C PRO A 855 -8.75 38.28 6.84
N TRP A 856 -9.61 38.02 5.86
CA TRP A 856 -9.69 36.74 5.16
C TRP A 856 -8.61 36.54 4.10
N GLU A 857 -7.81 37.56 3.79
CA GLU A 857 -6.65 37.47 2.88
C GLU A 857 -5.38 37.04 3.63
N ARG A 858 -5.42 37.01 4.98
CA ARG A 858 -4.25 36.86 5.84
C ARG A 858 -4.24 35.55 6.63
N PRO A 859 -3.56 34.49 6.15
CA PRO A 859 -3.43 33.22 6.87
C PRO A 859 -2.56 33.32 8.14
N ASP A 860 -2.41 32.20 8.85
CA ASP A 860 -1.51 32.04 10.00
C ASP A 860 -1.75 33.06 11.13
N GLY A 861 -3.02 33.40 11.36
CA GLY A 861 -3.42 34.38 12.38
C GLY A 861 -3.01 35.81 12.05
N GLY A 862 -2.88 36.14 10.76
CA GLY A 862 -2.54 37.49 10.30
C GLY A 862 -1.05 37.74 10.05
N LYS A 863 -0.19 36.72 10.25
CA LYS A 863 1.27 36.84 10.08
C LYS A 863 1.72 36.93 8.63
N ARG A 864 0.93 36.35 7.71
CA ARG A 864 1.19 36.38 6.27
C ARG A 864 0.00 37.00 5.57
N GLY A 865 0.23 37.73 4.48
CA GLY A 865 -0.80 38.25 3.59
C GLY A 865 -0.60 37.71 2.17
N VAL A 866 -1.66 37.18 1.56
CA VAL A 866 -1.56 36.56 0.23
C VAL A 866 -2.61 37.15 -0.71
N ASN A 867 -2.15 37.82 -1.77
CA ASN A 867 -2.91 38.10 -2.98
C ASN A 867 -2.09 37.56 -4.17
N GLU A 868 -2.51 36.44 -4.77
CA GLU A 868 -1.78 35.74 -5.84
C GLU A 868 -2.71 35.30 -6.98
N GLY A 869 -2.21 34.65 -8.03
CA GLY A 869 -3.04 34.15 -9.14
C GLY A 869 -4.00 35.18 -9.76
N PRO A 870 -3.56 36.39 -10.15
CA PRO A 870 -4.42 37.37 -10.80
C PRO A 870 -4.91 36.85 -12.15
N THR A 871 -6.18 37.12 -12.48
CA THR A 871 -6.76 36.86 -13.79
C THR A 871 -7.68 38.00 -14.18
N PHE A 872 -7.43 38.57 -15.34
CA PHE A 872 -8.25 39.66 -15.85
C PHE A 872 -9.57 39.15 -16.42
N VAL A 873 -10.68 39.75 -16.01
CA VAL A 873 -12.03 39.35 -16.38
C VAL A 873 -12.81 40.56 -16.90
N LYS A 874 -13.42 40.39 -18.08
CA LYS A 874 -14.29 41.37 -18.72
C LYS A 874 -15.65 40.74 -19.01
N LEU A 875 -16.69 41.21 -18.31
CA LEU A 875 -18.08 40.78 -18.43
C LEU A 875 -18.99 42.00 -18.56
N ASN A 876 -20.26 41.80 -18.90
CA ASN A 876 -21.23 42.88 -18.92
C ASN A 876 -21.42 43.44 -17.51
N GLY A 877 -21.06 44.72 -17.31
CA GLY A 877 -21.15 45.39 -16.02
C GLY A 877 -19.98 45.14 -15.07
N PHE A 878 -18.95 44.37 -15.47
CA PHE A 878 -17.74 44.19 -14.67
C PHE A 878 -16.47 44.16 -15.54
N VAL A 879 -15.49 44.98 -15.16
CA VAL A 879 -14.13 44.93 -15.71
C VAL A 879 -13.19 44.93 -14.51
N GLY A 880 -12.29 43.97 -14.41
CA GLY A 880 -11.39 43.90 -13.27
C GLY A 880 -10.55 42.64 -13.21
N ILE A 881 -9.98 42.38 -12.03
CA ILE A 881 -9.10 41.24 -11.74
C ILE A 881 -9.76 40.37 -10.68
N VAL A 882 -9.80 39.07 -10.92
CA VAL A 882 -10.03 38.05 -9.89
C VAL A 882 -8.66 37.59 -9.42
N TYR A 883 -8.47 37.46 -8.11
CA TYR A 883 -7.22 36.99 -7.54
C TYR A 883 -7.49 35.92 -6.49
N SER A 884 -6.49 35.10 -6.23
CA SER A 884 -6.51 34.11 -5.16
C SER A 884 -5.94 34.71 -3.88
N ALA A 885 -6.51 34.33 -2.74
CA ALA A 885 -6.10 34.87 -1.45
C ALA A 885 -6.23 33.82 -0.36
N HIS A 886 -5.62 34.13 0.78
CA HIS A 886 -5.31 33.17 1.84
C HIS A 886 -4.21 32.18 1.42
N GLY A 887 -3.73 31.36 2.36
CA GLY A 887 -2.65 30.40 2.09
C GLY A 887 -3.12 29.26 1.19
N SER A 888 -2.45 29.07 0.04
CA SER A 888 -2.76 28.00 -0.93
C SER A 888 -2.58 26.58 -0.34
N TRP A 889 -1.83 26.45 0.76
CA TRP A 889 -1.66 25.22 1.55
C TRP A 889 -2.81 24.96 2.53
N THR A 890 -3.86 25.79 2.54
CA THR A 890 -4.98 25.70 3.48
C THR A 890 -6.29 25.45 2.73
N TYR A 891 -7.26 24.82 3.40
CA TYR A 891 -8.62 24.67 2.88
C TYR A 891 -9.37 26.02 2.75
N GLU A 892 -8.84 27.07 3.36
CA GLU A 892 -9.38 28.42 3.38
C GLU A 892 -8.92 29.28 2.21
N TYR A 893 -8.19 28.71 1.24
CA TYR A 893 -7.88 29.36 -0.03
C TYR A 893 -9.18 29.80 -0.74
N LYS A 894 -9.23 31.06 -1.19
CA LYS A 894 -10.46 31.73 -1.67
C LYS A 894 -10.13 32.60 -2.89
N LEU A 895 -11.16 32.95 -3.68
CA LEU A 895 -11.04 33.92 -4.76
C LEU A 895 -11.59 35.28 -4.33
N GLY A 896 -10.79 36.33 -4.43
CA GLY A 896 -11.15 37.74 -4.24
C GLY A 896 -11.44 38.46 -5.55
N LEU A 897 -12.00 39.68 -5.45
CA LEU A 897 -12.43 40.47 -6.60
C LEU A 897 -11.94 41.92 -6.49
N LEU A 898 -11.32 42.42 -7.56
CA LEU A 898 -10.80 43.78 -7.68
C LEU A 898 -11.38 44.44 -8.93
N ALA A 899 -12.33 45.36 -8.77
CA ALA A 899 -13.02 46.03 -9.88
C ALA A 899 -12.23 47.26 -10.36
N LEU A 900 -12.11 47.45 -11.67
CA LEU A 900 -11.60 48.67 -12.28
C LEU A 900 -12.77 49.66 -12.45
N VAL A 901 -12.80 50.70 -11.63
CA VAL A 901 -13.85 51.74 -11.61
C VAL A 901 -13.38 53.05 -12.25
N GLY A 902 -12.07 53.32 -12.23
CA GLY A 902 -11.47 54.50 -12.85
C GLY A 902 -11.04 54.27 -14.30
N ASN A 903 -10.72 55.37 -15.00
CA ASN A 903 -10.30 55.34 -16.41
C ASN A 903 -8.82 54.97 -16.60
N ASN A 904 -7.97 55.18 -15.58
CA ASN A 904 -6.54 54.88 -15.65
C ASN A 904 -6.20 53.65 -14.79
N PRO A 905 -5.89 52.49 -15.39
CA PRO A 905 -5.57 51.28 -14.61
C PRO A 905 -4.26 51.40 -13.83
N LEU A 906 -3.36 52.34 -14.17
CA LEU A 906 -2.12 52.58 -13.44
C LEU A 906 -2.32 53.44 -12.18
N ASP A 907 -3.52 53.99 -11.93
CA ASP A 907 -3.83 54.67 -10.67
C ASP A 907 -4.37 53.63 -9.67
N PRO A 908 -3.74 53.42 -8.49
CA PRO A 908 -4.26 52.53 -7.46
C PRO A 908 -5.70 52.87 -7.04
N ASN A 909 -6.09 54.16 -7.08
CA ASN A 909 -7.43 54.60 -6.69
C ASN A 909 -8.49 54.26 -7.75
N ALA A 910 -8.09 53.88 -8.96
CA ALA A 910 -9.00 53.40 -10.00
C ALA A 910 -9.52 51.99 -9.68
N TRP A 911 -8.92 51.28 -8.73
CA TRP A 911 -9.29 49.93 -8.34
C TRP A 911 -10.07 49.92 -7.03
N LYS A 912 -11.21 49.22 -7.03
CA LYS A 912 -12.05 49.02 -5.85
C LYS A 912 -12.12 47.54 -5.49
N LYS A 913 -11.60 47.20 -4.32
CA LYS A 913 -11.62 45.84 -3.78
C LYS A 913 -12.99 45.50 -3.17
N ARG A 914 -13.47 44.29 -3.41
CA ARG A 914 -14.70 43.76 -2.78
C ARG A 914 -14.39 43.27 -1.36
N ASN A 915 -15.26 43.60 -0.40
CA ASN A 915 -15.07 43.24 1.01
C ASN A 915 -15.18 41.74 1.28
N ASP A 916 -16.06 41.05 0.56
CA ASP A 916 -16.29 39.62 0.67
C ASP A 916 -15.67 38.87 -0.53
N PRO A 917 -15.18 37.63 -0.34
CA PRO A 917 -14.62 36.85 -1.44
C PRO A 917 -15.69 36.52 -2.50
N LEU A 918 -15.27 36.40 -3.76
CA LEU A 918 -16.09 35.91 -4.86
C LEU A 918 -16.47 34.43 -4.64
N LEU A 919 -15.47 33.60 -4.34
CA LEU A 919 -15.64 32.15 -4.16
C LEU A 919 -14.95 31.67 -2.88
N SER A 920 -15.67 30.91 -2.06
CA SER A 920 -15.14 30.30 -0.83
C SER A 920 -15.66 28.87 -0.62
N CYS A 921 -15.00 28.09 0.26
CA CYS A 921 -15.53 26.81 0.67
C CYS A 921 -16.41 26.94 1.92
N ASP A 922 -17.43 26.08 2.04
CA ASP A 922 -18.23 25.93 3.26
C ASP A 922 -17.91 24.55 3.86
N PRO A 923 -17.17 24.48 4.99
CA PRO A 923 -16.80 23.21 5.61
C PRO A 923 -17.98 22.33 5.96
N LYS A 924 -19.15 22.92 6.23
CA LYS A 924 -20.36 22.18 6.62
C LYS A 924 -21.02 21.44 5.45
N ARG A 925 -20.67 21.79 4.20
CA ARG A 925 -21.27 21.21 2.98
C ARG A 925 -20.44 20.06 2.36
N GLY A 926 -19.29 19.73 2.94
CA GLY A 926 -18.55 18.51 2.58
C GLY A 926 -17.74 18.59 1.27
N GLY A 927 -17.03 19.70 1.03
CA GLY A 927 -16.11 19.87 -0.10
C GLY A 927 -16.78 20.13 -1.46
N PRO A 928 -16.06 20.63 -2.48
CA PRO A 928 -14.59 20.80 -2.54
C PRO A 928 -14.06 21.95 -1.67
N TYR A 929 -12.76 21.93 -1.34
CA TYR A 929 -12.13 22.88 -0.42
C TYR A 929 -11.02 23.70 -1.07
N GLY A 930 -10.76 24.90 -0.55
CA GLY A 930 -9.67 25.76 -1.00
C GLY A 930 -9.71 26.14 -2.49
N PRO A 931 -10.80 26.76 -3.01
CA PRO A 931 -10.81 27.28 -4.38
C PRO A 931 -9.74 28.34 -4.59
N GLY A 932 -8.87 28.13 -5.55
CA GLY A 932 -8.01 29.20 -6.04
C GLY A 932 -7.35 28.89 -7.38
N HIS A 933 -6.52 29.84 -7.81
CA HIS A 933 -5.96 30.04 -9.15
C HIS A 933 -6.94 29.61 -10.26
N ALA A 934 -7.64 30.59 -10.84
CA ALA A 934 -8.81 30.37 -11.68
C ALA A 934 -8.73 31.08 -13.03
N SER A 935 -9.10 30.40 -14.10
CA SER A 935 -9.30 30.99 -15.43
C SER A 935 -10.79 31.17 -15.74
N PHE A 936 -11.09 32.14 -16.62
CA PHE A 936 -12.46 32.53 -16.94
C PHE A 936 -12.70 32.54 -18.44
N ILE A 937 -13.75 31.84 -18.88
CA ILE A 937 -14.19 31.85 -20.28
C ILE A 937 -15.56 32.53 -20.35
N PRO A 938 -15.63 33.80 -20.80
CA PRO A 938 -16.90 34.50 -20.90
C PRO A 938 -17.79 33.90 -22.01
N SER A 939 -19.09 33.93 -21.79
CA SER A 939 -20.10 33.65 -22.80
C SER A 939 -20.07 34.71 -23.90
N THR A 940 -20.53 34.35 -25.11
CA THR A 940 -20.61 35.28 -26.25
C THR A 940 -21.54 36.48 -25.98
N ASP A 941 -22.53 36.32 -25.10
CA ASP A 941 -23.41 37.39 -24.66
C ASP A 941 -22.86 38.23 -23.49
N GLY A 942 -21.72 37.85 -22.90
CA GLY A 942 -21.06 38.56 -21.80
C GLY A 942 -21.80 38.50 -20.45
N ASN A 943 -22.95 37.81 -20.37
CA ASN A 943 -23.78 37.75 -19.16
C ASN A 943 -23.44 36.59 -18.23
N GLN A 944 -22.65 35.63 -18.69
CA GLN A 944 -22.22 34.45 -17.93
C GLN A 944 -20.76 34.15 -18.23
N THR A 945 -20.10 33.46 -17.31
CA THR A 945 -18.73 32.98 -17.48
C THR A 945 -18.56 31.58 -16.92
N LEU A 946 -17.69 30.79 -17.54
CA LEU A 946 -17.19 29.54 -16.96
C LEU A 946 -15.96 29.88 -16.12
N CYS A 947 -16.03 29.57 -14.83
CA CYS A 947 -14.91 29.67 -13.90
C CYS A 947 -14.27 28.29 -13.76
N ILE A 948 -13.01 28.18 -14.18
CA ILE A 948 -12.19 26.97 -14.08
C ILE A 948 -11.17 27.21 -12.97
N PHE A 949 -11.29 26.50 -11.85
CA PHE A 949 -10.45 26.70 -10.66
C PHE A 949 -10.01 25.36 -10.10
N HIS A 950 -8.97 25.34 -9.26
CA HIS A 950 -8.61 24.11 -8.55
C HIS A 950 -9.13 24.11 -7.11
N CYS A 951 -9.41 22.92 -6.59
CA CYS A 951 -9.75 22.67 -5.20
C CYS A 951 -9.15 21.35 -4.72
N THR A 952 -9.07 21.18 -3.40
CA THR A 952 -8.73 19.90 -2.78
C THR A 952 -9.97 19.09 -2.41
N GLY A 953 -9.80 17.76 -2.33
CA GLY A 953 -10.87 16.84 -1.94
C GLY A 953 -11.12 16.81 -0.44
N LYS A 954 -10.10 17.08 0.38
CA LYS A 954 -10.18 17.08 1.85
C LYS A 954 -9.56 18.34 2.43
N ILE A 955 -9.96 18.67 3.66
CA ILE A 955 -9.50 19.83 4.43
C ILE A 955 -7.97 19.79 4.67
N ASN A 956 -7.40 18.60 4.86
CA ASN A 956 -5.98 18.41 5.21
C ASN A 956 -5.08 18.06 4.00
N ASP A 957 -5.59 18.17 2.78
CA ASP A 957 -4.84 17.80 1.57
C ASP A 957 -3.67 18.77 1.27
N GLY A 958 -3.73 20.01 1.77
CA GLY A 958 -2.69 21.03 1.53
C GLY A 958 -2.48 21.30 0.03
N TRP A 959 -1.26 21.09 -0.46
CA TRP A 959 -0.93 21.16 -1.90
C TRP A 959 -1.17 19.84 -2.66
N GLY A 960 -1.53 18.77 -1.96
CA GLY A 960 -1.84 17.45 -2.50
C GLY A 960 -3.26 17.36 -3.06
N ASN A 961 -3.50 16.38 -3.95
CA ASN A 961 -4.84 15.99 -4.41
C ASN A 961 -5.73 17.14 -4.95
N ARG A 962 -5.13 18.20 -5.49
CA ARG A 962 -5.84 19.27 -6.18
C ARG A 962 -6.45 18.75 -7.48
N LYS A 963 -7.72 19.06 -7.72
CA LYS A 963 -8.45 18.78 -8.96
C LYS A 963 -8.97 20.08 -9.52
N ALA A 964 -9.02 20.20 -10.84
CA ALA A 964 -9.75 21.28 -11.47
C ALA A 964 -11.27 21.04 -11.33
N HIS A 965 -12.02 22.13 -11.28
CA HIS A 965 -13.47 22.19 -11.24
C HIS A 965 -13.96 23.28 -12.17
N VAL A 966 -15.12 23.06 -12.81
CA VAL A 966 -15.82 24.09 -13.60
C VAL A 966 -17.09 24.50 -12.87
N MET A 967 -17.27 25.81 -12.70
CA MET A 967 -18.49 26.41 -12.19
C MET A 967 -18.96 27.51 -13.12
N GLN A 968 -20.26 27.54 -13.39
CA GLN A 968 -20.87 28.63 -14.15
C GLN A 968 -21.26 29.77 -13.19
N LEU A 969 -20.80 30.98 -13.49
CA LEU A 969 -21.09 32.18 -12.72
C LEU A 969 -21.77 33.25 -13.61
N PRO A 970 -22.91 33.82 -13.19
CA PRO A 970 -23.50 34.95 -13.89
C PRO A 970 -22.72 36.24 -13.61
N ALA A 971 -22.74 37.18 -14.55
CA ALA A 971 -22.03 38.46 -14.44
C ALA A 971 -22.47 39.29 -13.21
N SER A 972 -23.70 39.09 -12.73
CA SER A 972 -24.22 39.74 -11.50
C SER A 972 -23.42 39.40 -10.24
N GLU A 973 -22.76 38.23 -10.20
CA GLU A 973 -21.95 37.80 -9.05
C GLU A 973 -20.61 38.55 -8.96
N PHE A 974 -20.21 39.24 -10.03
CA PHE A 974 -18.99 40.04 -10.08
C PHE A 974 -19.24 41.51 -9.66
N THR A 975 -20.42 41.84 -9.17
CA THR A 975 -20.66 43.16 -8.57
C THR A 975 -20.01 43.26 -7.19
N LEU A 976 -19.69 44.49 -6.76
CA LEU A 976 -19.05 44.74 -5.47
C LEU A 976 -19.95 44.40 -4.27
N ASP A 977 -21.26 44.40 -4.46
CA ASP A 977 -22.26 44.16 -3.41
C ASP A 977 -22.88 42.74 -3.45
N ALA A 978 -22.43 41.88 -4.38
CA ALA A 978 -22.91 40.51 -4.46
C ALA A 978 -22.52 39.69 -3.21
N GLN A 979 -23.18 38.55 -3.00
CA GLN A 979 -22.81 37.61 -1.94
C GLN A 979 -21.70 36.67 -2.39
N THR A 980 -20.91 36.18 -1.43
CA THR A 980 -19.91 35.14 -1.69
C THR A 980 -20.56 33.86 -2.18
N GLN A 981 -20.05 33.32 -3.29
CA GLN A 981 -20.47 32.04 -3.79
C GLN A 981 -19.70 30.93 -3.08
N CYS A 982 -20.38 29.82 -2.77
CA CYS A 982 -19.72 28.65 -2.21
C CYS A 982 -19.35 27.68 -3.34
N CYS A 983 -18.11 27.21 -3.40
CA CYS A 983 -17.61 26.27 -4.42
C CYS A 983 -18.30 24.89 -4.40
N SER A 984 -19.08 24.58 -3.36
CA SER A 984 -19.93 23.38 -3.27
C SER A 984 -21.38 23.60 -3.75
N SER A 985 -21.75 24.85 -4.06
CA SER A 985 -23.11 25.23 -4.50
C SER A 985 -23.33 24.75 -5.94
N GLY A 986 -23.86 23.54 -6.10
CA GLY A 986 -24.26 23.06 -7.42
C GLY A 986 -24.32 21.56 -7.66
N ARG A 987 -24.27 20.69 -6.65
CA ARG A 987 -24.40 19.22 -6.80
C ARG A 987 -25.74 18.70 -7.42
N LYS A 988 -26.55 19.54 -8.06
CA LYS A 988 -27.81 19.13 -8.73
C LYS A 988 -27.71 19.26 -10.26
N GLY A 989 -27.41 18.15 -10.94
CA GLY A 989 -27.81 17.79 -12.31
C GLY A 989 -27.23 18.60 -13.48
N GLY A 990 -27.01 17.97 -14.63
CA GLY A 990 -26.34 18.54 -15.80
C GLY A 990 -27.14 19.58 -16.60
N PHE A 991 -26.43 20.58 -17.15
CA PHE A 991 -26.96 21.49 -18.18
C PHE A 991 -25.90 22.26 -19.00
N VAL A 992 -24.68 21.74 -19.19
CA VAL A 992 -23.67 22.45 -20.02
C VAL A 992 -23.89 22.33 -21.55
N GLY A 993 -24.70 21.36 -21.99
CA GLY A 993 -24.96 21.12 -23.41
C GLY A 993 -25.58 22.30 -24.20
N LYS A 994 -26.31 23.23 -23.56
CA LYS A 994 -26.98 24.32 -24.30
C LYS A 994 -26.08 25.54 -24.58
N MET A 995 -25.09 25.82 -23.73
CA MET A 995 -24.15 26.92 -23.96
C MET A 995 -23.04 26.52 -24.94
N ILE A 996 -22.52 25.30 -24.83
CA ILE A 996 -21.52 24.74 -25.76
C ILE A 996 -22.05 24.68 -27.20
N ASN A 997 -23.33 24.31 -27.40
CA ASN A 997 -23.92 24.29 -28.75
C ASN A 997 -24.12 25.69 -29.35
N ARG A 998 -24.22 26.75 -28.53
CA ARG A 998 -24.35 28.14 -28.99
C ARG A 998 -22.99 28.78 -29.29
N ILE A 999 -21.96 28.34 -28.58
CA ILE A 999 -20.55 28.65 -28.86
C ILE A 999 -20.06 27.93 -30.14
N ARG A 1000 -20.57 26.71 -30.42
CA ARG A 1000 -20.25 25.91 -31.63
C ARG A 1000 -20.99 26.35 -32.90
N SER A 1001 -22.04 27.17 -32.80
CA SER A 1001 -22.80 27.64 -33.96
C SER A 1001 -22.30 28.97 -34.54
N LEU A 1002 -21.15 29.44 -34.06
CA LEU A 1002 -20.39 30.61 -34.52
C LEU A 1002 -18.97 30.12 -34.83
#